data_AF-A0A953S3E6-F1
#
_entry.id   AF-A0A953S3E6-F1
#
_cell.length_a   1.000
_cell.length_b   1.000
_cell.length_c   1.000
_cell.angle_alpha   90.00
_cell.angle_beta   90.00
_cell.angle_gamma   90.00
#
_symmetry.space_group_name_H-M   'P 1'
#
loop_
_entity.id
_entity.type
_entity.pdbx_description
1 polymer ?
#
loop_
_entity_poly.entity_id
_entity_poly.type
_entity_poly.pdbx_seq_one_letter_code
_entity_poly.pdbx_strand_id
1 'polypeptide(L)'
;MRPDSYSTPSGIVVERTFSKIAFEKGLRGLLHKLDTQRGIYLSSGYEYPERYSRWDVASVAPPLEIVAADCDITLTPLNARGEVINRLLEPVLRPHPHWESFEMVNGIIHGHLKPLSELFPEEERSKQPSAFSLLRALMAEFHGPLAGRLALVGAFGYDLLFRFDPIRLKHPRSGVKDLRLFLCDDIYFMDRKKEQIERYRFDFTRDEDSTRGLPHAAQRVKQSKKKPAPGPIVSDHTSAEYAAKVETVREGMRLGDYYEVVLRQTFRTPYSGGAAELFQRIQKASPSPYEFLLQFGDEQLIGASPEMFVRVEQREDGARVETCPIAGTARRTGDPLRDADNIRELLSSAKEESELTMCTDVDRNDKSRVCKPGTVKVIARRLIESYAGLFHTVDHVEGILADGFDSLDAFLTHMWAVTLIGAPKKWAAQAIEDLEIDARGWYGGAVGLISLDGGINTGITIRTVHLRDGVAAYGAGATLLYDSIPEEEDRECHLKATGFFRVLDPQFKAPPAYAPTKEHSHGVRMLLVDNEDCFIHTLANYARQTGAEVITYRAGFPLEMIEKLAPSLILVSPGPGRPEDFGVPALVKYAAKLEIPVFGVCLGLQGMVEAFGGELGVLDYPMHGKPSTVRHHGKGVFEGLPETFRVGRYHSLFAIRNRLPSCLEVTAESEDGVIMGVRHRDLPMEAVQFHPESILTLEGDCGLRLIENVVKTLGHARAGAGTR
;
A
#
# COMPACT_ATOMS: atom_id res chain seq x y z
N MET A 1 11.68 -8.92 45.03
CA MET A 1 10.27 -8.49 44.92
C MET A 1 9.42 -9.71 45.20
N ARG A 2 8.41 -9.60 46.08
CA ARG A 2 7.43 -10.68 46.27
C ARG A 2 6.57 -10.75 45.00
N PRO A 3 6.37 -11.92 44.37
CA PRO A 3 5.45 -12.03 43.24
C PRO A 3 4.02 -11.75 43.71
N ASP A 4 3.24 -11.06 42.88
CA ASP A 4 1.80 -10.95 43.08
C ASP A 4 1.19 -12.31 42.70
N SER A 5 0.14 -12.77 43.39
CA SER A 5 -0.51 -14.02 43.04
C SER A 5 -2.04 -13.98 43.19
N TYR A 6 -2.71 -14.86 42.46
CA TYR A 6 -4.14 -15.14 42.61
C TYR A 6 -4.43 -16.61 42.31
N SER A 7 -5.59 -17.09 42.75
CA SER A 7 -6.06 -18.45 42.46
C SER A 7 -7.15 -18.42 41.39
N THR A 8 -7.06 -19.33 40.43
CA THR A 8 -8.07 -19.56 39.40
C THR A 8 -9.26 -20.35 39.96
N PRO A 9 -10.40 -20.44 39.23
CA PRO A 9 -11.56 -21.24 39.65
C PRO A 9 -11.25 -22.72 39.90
N SER A 10 -10.35 -23.34 39.14
CA SER A 10 -9.93 -24.73 39.37
C SER A 10 -8.83 -24.90 40.44
N GLY A 11 -8.41 -23.80 41.09
CA GLY A 11 -7.42 -23.82 42.17
C GLY A 11 -5.96 -23.72 41.71
N ILE A 12 -5.70 -23.37 40.44
CA ILE A 12 -4.34 -23.07 39.97
C ILE A 12 -3.91 -21.72 40.57
N VAL A 13 -2.81 -21.72 41.31
CA VAL A 13 -2.18 -20.50 41.79
C VAL A 13 -1.30 -19.93 40.67
N VAL A 14 -1.63 -18.73 40.23
CA VAL A 14 -0.88 -17.98 39.22
C VAL A 14 -0.06 -16.92 39.93
N GLU A 15 1.25 -16.97 39.77
CA GLU A 15 2.19 -16.00 40.30
C GLU A 15 2.79 -15.15 39.19
N ARG A 16 2.80 -13.83 39.37
CA ARG A 16 3.35 -12.88 38.41
C ARG A 16 4.57 -12.18 38.99
N THR A 17 5.70 -12.30 38.31
CA THR A 17 6.88 -11.49 38.54
C THR A 17 6.96 -10.36 37.53
N PHE A 18 7.02 -9.13 38.02
CA PHE A 18 7.19 -7.92 37.20
C PHE A 18 8.63 -7.38 37.31
N SER A 19 9.19 -6.92 36.20
CA SER A 19 10.42 -6.13 36.21
C SER A 19 10.43 -5.06 35.11
N LYS A 20 11.14 -3.96 35.39
CA LYS A 20 11.40 -2.91 34.40
C LYS A 20 12.79 -3.11 33.80
N ILE A 21 12.89 -2.89 32.50
CA ILE A 21 14.14 -2.95 31.75
C ILE A 21 14.45 -1.54 31.24
N ALA A 22 15.73 -1.16 31.28
CA ALA A 22 16.19 0.13 30.75
C ALA A 22 15.84 0.25 29.26
N PHE A 23 15.20 1.35 28.87
CA PHE A 23 14.65 1.53 27.52
C PHE A 23 15.74 1.50 26.44
N GLU A 24 16.96 1.96 26.75
CA GLU A 24 18.09 1.97 25.80
C GLU A 24 18.51 0.56 25.36
N LYS A 25 18.17 -0.48 26.14
CA LYS A 25 18.44 -1.87 25.77
C LYS A 25 17.55 -2.32 24.59
N GLY A 26 16.36 -1.74 24.46
CA GLY A 26 15.35 -2.13 23.46
C GLY A 26 15.00 -3.63 23.50
N LEU A 27 14.30 -4.09 22.46
CA LEU A 27 13.93 -5.51 22.29
C LEU A 27 14.63 -6.19 21.10
N ARG A 28 15.58 -5.53 20.44
CA ARG A 28 16.27 -6.07 19.24
C ARG A 28 16.99 -7.39 19.51
N GLY A 29 17.56 -7.55 20.71
CA GLY A 29 18.19 -8.81 21.11
C GLY A 29 17.21 -10.00 21.17
N LEU A 30 15.94 -9.76 21.47
CA LEU A 30 14.90 -10.79 21.42
C LEU A 30 14.49 -11.09 19.98
N LEU A 31 14.39 -10.08 19.13
CA LEU A 31 14.11 -10.24 17.71
C LEU A 31 15.14 -11.15 17.03
N HIS A 32 16.44 -10.97 17.30
CA HIS A 32 17.50 -11.82 16.73
C HIS A 32 17.46 -13.27 17.22
N LYS A 33 16.91 -13.53 18.42
CA LYS A 33 16.72 -14.91 18.89
C LYS A 33 15.73 -15.68 18.02
N LEU A 34 14.76 -14.99 17.41
CA LEU A 34 13.74 -15.59 16.53
C LEU A 34 14.30 -16.19 15.24
N ASP A 35 15.57 -15.95 14.89
CA ASP A 35 16.23 -16.68 13.80
C ASP A 35 16.60 -18.12 14.19
N THR A 36 16.58 -18.45 15.49
CA THR A 36 17.02 -19.77 15.98
C THR A 36 16.10 -20.37 17.04
N GLN A 37 15.08 -19.65 17.49
CA GLN A 37 14.19 -20.03 18.59
C GLN A 37 12.75 -19.68 18.24
N ARG A 38 11.80 -20.52 18.66
CA ARG A 38 10.37 -20.21 18.54
C ARG A 38 10.00 -19.03 19.43
N GLY A 39 9.04 -18.23 18.97
CA GLY A 39 8.55 -17.05 19.67
C GLY A 39 7.86 -16.06 18.74
N ILE A 40 7.62 -14.87 19.28
CA ILE A 40 6.86 -13.81 18.62
C ILE A 40 7.55 -12.47 18.80
N TYR A 41 7.33 -11.60 17.82
CA TYR A 41 7.58 -10.17 17.91
C TYR A 41 6.42 -9.45 17.24
N LEU A 42 5.65 -8.67 17.98
CA LEU A 42 4.62 -7.78 17.49
C LEU A 42 5.09 -6.33 17.68
N SER A 43 4.71 -5.45 16.77
CA SER A 43 5.07 -4.04 16.84
C SER A 43 4.00 -3.17 16.21
N SER A 44 3.93 -1.93 16.65
CA SER A 44 3.22 -0.87 15.98
C SER A 44 4.21 0.24 15.64
N GLY A 45 4.60 0.31 14.37
CA GLY A 45 5.49 1.34 13.83
C GLY A 45 4.79 2.67 13.58
N TYR A 46 3.46 2.65 13.57
CA TYR A 46 2.59 3.75 13.16
C TYR A 46 1.94 4.44 14.36
N GLU A 47 1.73 5.76 14.29
CA GLU A 47 0.95 6.52 15.26
C GLU A 47 -0.16 7.24 14.51
N TYR A 48 -1.39 7.08 15.01
CA TYR A 48 -2.54 7.84 14.57
C TYR A 48 -3.31 8.27 15.81
N PRO A 49 -3.58 9.58 16.00
CA PRO A 49 -4.23 10.08 17.21
C PRO A 49 -5.46 9.25 17.59
N GLU A 50 -5.54 8.88 18.88
CA GLU A 50 -6.67 8.15 19.49
C GLU A 50 -6.96 6.74 18.91
N ARG A 51 -6.22 6.30 17.89
CA ARG A 51 -6.41 4.99 17.23
C ARG A 51 -5.22 4.07 17.41
N TYR A 52 -4.02 4.52 17.03
CA TYR A 52 -2.80 3.72 17.05
C TYR A 52 -1.71 4.42 17.86
N SER A 53 -1.06 3.66 18.73
CA SER A 53 0.13 4.11 19.47
C SER A 53 1.31 3.22 19.11
N ARG A 54 2.53 3.72 19.33
CA ARG A 54 3.75 2.97 19.00
C ARG A 54 4.23 2.11 20.17
N TRP A 55 4.33 0.82 19.94
CA TRP A 55 4.72 -0.16 20.95
C TRP A 55 5.39 -1.38 20.32
N ASP A 56 6.01 -2.22 21.15
CA ASP A 56 6.49 -3.55 20.77
C ASP A 56 6.14 -4.57 21.84
N VAL A 57 5.81 -5.79 21.42
CA VAL A 57 5.58 -6.93 22.29
C VAL A 57 6.42 -8.10 21.81
N ALA A 58 7.22 -8.69 22.69
CA ALA A 58 8.08 -9.82 22.33
C ALA A 58 8.00 -10.93 23.38
N SER A 59 8.03 -12.18 22.92
CA SER A 59 8.15 -13.36 23.77
C SER A 59 8.99 -14.41 23.05
N VAL A 60 9.88 -15.04 23.79
CA VAL A 60 10.78 -16.09 23.29
C VAL A 60 10.68 -17.26 24.27
N ALA A 61 10.79 -18.48 23.77
CA ALA A 61 10.59 -19.70 24.57
C ALA A 61 9.16 -19.91 25.11
N PRO A 62 8.10 -19.73 24.29
CA PRO A 62 6.75 -20.02 24.74
C PRO A 62 6.67 -21.49 25.23
N PRO A 63 6.03 -21.77 26.37
CA PRO A 63 5.93 -23.13 26.91
C PRO A 63 4.97 -24.02 26.13
N LEU A 64 3.95 -23.44 25.49
CA LEU A 64 2.86 -24.20 24.89
C LEU A 64 2.46 -23.65 23.53
N GLU A 65 2.23 -24.54 22.58
CA GLU A 65 1.67 -24.27 21.26
C GLU A 65 0.27 -24.89 21.14
N ILE A 66 -0.72 -24.08 20.78
CA ILE A 66 -2.10 -24.50 20.53
C ILE A 66 -2.33 -24.45 19.02
N VAL A 67 -2.68 -25.58 18.42
CA VAL A 67 -3.00 -25.70 17.00
C VAL A 67 -4.42 -26.22 16.85
N ALA A 68 -5.19 -25.63 15.94
CA ALA A 68 -6.42 -26.24 15.44
C ALA A 68 -6.34 -26.44 13.92
N ALA A 69 -6.87 -27.57 13.47
CA ALA A 69 -7.11 -27.87 12.07
C ALA A 69 -8.43 -28.65 11.99
N ASP A 70 -9.44 -28.06 11.35
CA ASP A 70 -10.81 -28.55 11.34
C ASP A 70 -11.39 -28.79 12.75
N CYS A 71 -11.77 -30.03 13.08
CA CYS A 71 -12.26 -30.41 14.41
C CYS A 71 -11.13 -30.78 15.39
N ASP A 72 -9.90 -30.95 14.90
CA ASP A 72 -8.79 -31.42 15.71
C ASP A 72 -8.05 -30.26 16.37
N ILE A 73 -7.86 -30.38 17.68
CA ILE A 73 -7.12 -29.42 18.49
C ILE A 73 -5.97 -30.14 19.19
N THR A 74 -4.80 -29.53 19.15
CA THR A 74 -3.60 -30.06 19.81
C THR A 74 -2.91 -28.97 20.64
N LEU A 75 -2.63 -29.27 21.91
CA LEU A 75 -1.79 -28.43 22.78
C LEU A 75 -0.45 -29.14 22.99
N THR A 76 0.58 -28.65 22.30
CA THR A 76 1.92 -29.25 22.30
C THR A 76 2.83 -28.51 23.29
N PRO A 77 3.38 -29.20 24.31
CA PRO A 77 4.40 -28.63 25.17
C PRO A 77 5.70 -28.45 24.39
N LEU A 78 6.28 -27.25 24.47
CA LEU A 78 7.53 -26.90 23.78
C LEU A 78 8.76 -26.99 24.70
N ASN A 79 8.54 -27.10 26.01
CA ASN A 79 9.54 -27.29 27.04
C ASN A 79 8.90 -27.90 28.30
N ALA A 80 9.71 -28.16 29.34
CA ALA A 80 9.26 -28.77 30.60
C ALA A 80 8.16 -27.97 31.32
N ARG A 81 8.11 -26.64 31.14
CA ARG A 81 7.03 -25.81 31.68
C ARG A 81 5.72 -26.11 30.97
N GLY A 82 5.74 -26.27 29.65
CA GLY A 82 4.59 -26.69 28.85
C GLY A 82 4.00 -28.03 29.30
N GLU A 83 4.86 -28.99 29.66
CA GLU A 83 4.40 -30.31 30.15
C GLU A 83 3.63 -30.18 31.48
N VAL A 84 4.13 -29.36 32.40
CA VAL A 84 3.43 -29.04 33.66
C VAL A 84 2.12 -28.30 33.36
N ILE A 85 2.16 -27.27 32.51
CA ILE A 85 0.96 -26.49 32.16
C ILE A 85 -0.12 -27.39 31.56
N ASN A 86 0.23 -28.34 30.67
CA ASN A 86 -0.75 -29.28 30.15
C ASN A 86 -1.36 -30.17 31.25
N ARG A 87 -0.58 -30.65 32.23
CA ARG A 87 -1.15 -31.39 33.38
C ARG A 87 -2.07 -30.53 34.24
N LEU A 88 -1.76 -29.24 34.39
CA LEU A 88 -2.62 -28.29 35.08
C LEU A 88 -3.94 -28.04 34.33
N LEU A 89 -3.86 -27.92 33.00
CA LEU A 89 -5.00 -27.65 32.11
C LEU A 89 -5.86 -28.88 31.81
N GLU A 90 -5.30 -30.09 31.86
CA GLU A 90 -6.03 -31.32 31.54
C GLU A 90 -7.38 -31.46 32.27
N PRO A 91 -7.47 -31.29 33.60
CA PRO A 91 -8.75 -31.42 34.28
C PRO A 91 -9.67 -30.20 34.09
N VAL A 92 -9.14 -29.07 33.62
CA VAL A 92 -9.93 -27.89 33.25
C VAL A 92 -10.61 -28.12 31.90
N LEU A 93 -9.87 -28.71 30.95
CA LEU A 93 -10.30 -28.84 29.56
C LEU A 93 -11.09 -30.12 29.29
N ARG A 94 -10.72 -31.24 29.92
CA ARG A 94 -11.38 -32.54 29.73
C ARG A 94 -12.91 -32.50 29.90
N PRO A 95 -13.49 -31.86 30.93
CA PRO A 95 -14.94 -31.91 31.13
C PRO A 95 -15.73 -31.01 30.17
N HIS A 96 -15.05 -30.26 29.28
CA HIS A 96 -15.72 -29.32 28.39
C HIS A 96 -16.71 -30.04 27.44
N PRO A 97 -17.98 -29.60 27.33
CA PRO A 97 -19.03 -30.38 26.66
C PRO A 97 -18.88 -30.48 25.13
N HIS A 98 -18.02 -29.65 24.53
CA HIS A 98 -17.81 -29.62 23.07
C HIS A 98 -16.83 -30.68 22.56
N TRP A 99 -16.17 -31.45 23.43
CA TRP A 99 -15.35 -32.57 23.01
C TRP A 99 -16.20 -33.76 22.58
N GLU A 100 -15.90 -34.30 21.40
CA GLU A 100 -16.30 -35.65 21.01
C GLU A 100 -15.32 -36.68 21.56
N SER A 101 -14.02 -36.37 21.48
CA SER A 101 -12.96 -37.14 22.14
C SER A 101 -11.90 -36.20 22.74
N PHE A 102 -11.26 -36.65 23.80
CA PHE A 102 -10.20 -35.92 24.49
C PHE A 102 -9.23 -36.91 25.12
N GLU A 103 -7.94 -36.74 24.84
CA GLU A 103 -6.88 -37.54 25.44
C GLU A 103 -5.62 -36.71 25.70
N MET A 104 -4.81 -37.19 26.65
CA MET A 104 -3.48 -36.66 26.87
C MET A 104 -2.47 -37.80 26.73
N VAL A 105 -1.61 -37.71 25.72
CA VAL A 105 -0.60 -38.73 25.39
C VAL A 105 0.77 -38.09 25.38
N ASN A 106 1.72 -38.64 26.15
CA ASN A 106 3.08 -38.10 26.28
C ASN A 106 3.13 -36.59 26.63
N GLY A 107 2.19 -36.11 27.44
CA GLY A 107 2.08 -34.71 27.83
C GLY A 107 1.49 -33.77 26.76
N ILE A 108 1.10 -34.29 25.59
CA ILE A 108 0.39 -33.57 24.55
C ILE A 108 -1.12 -33.79 24.76
N ILE A 109 -1.90 -32.71 24.75
CA ILE A 109 -3.37 -32.82 24.76
C ILE A 109 -3.86 -32.85 23.32
N HIS A 110 -4.65 -33.87 23.00
CA HIS A 110 -5.37 -34.00 21.74
C HIS A 110 -6.86 -34.01 22.03
N GLY A 111 -7.62 -33.19 21.31
CA GLY A 111 -9.07 -33.17 21.41
C GLY A 111 -9.71 -33.08 20.04
N HIS A 112 -10.77 -33.84 19.83
CA HIS A 112 -11.63 -33.76 18.66
C HIS A 112 -12.95 -33.12 19.07
N LEU A 113 -13.33 -32.04 18.39
CA LEU A 113 -14.58 -31.34 18.66
C LEU A 113 -15.77 -32.04 18.03
N LYS A 114 -16.91 -31.95 18.71
CA LYS A 114 -18.21 -32.32 18.13
C LYS A 114 -18.50 -31.52 16.85
N PRO A 115 -19.25 -32.09 15.89
CA PRO A 115 -19.76 -31.33 14.77
C PRO A 115 -20.71 -30.22 15.23
N LEU A 116 -20.94 -29.24 14.35
CA LEU A 116 -21.96 -28.21 14.58
C LEU A 116 -23.35 -28.86 14.72
N SER A 117 -24.17 -28.29 15.58
CA SER A 117 -25.58 -28.68 15.66
C SER A 117 -26.26 -28.38 14.32
N GLU A 118 -27.15 -29.27 13.86
CA GLU A 118 -27.82 -29.12 12.57
C GLU A 118 -28.70 -27.86 12.52
N LEU A 119 -29.31 -27.49 13.66
CA LEU A 119 -30.16 -26.32 13.81
C LEU A 119 -29.85 -25.61 15.14
N PHE A 120 -29.57 -24.31 15.07
CA PHE A 120 -29.38 -23.42 16.21
C PHE A 120 -29.76 -21.98 15.82
N PRO A 121 -30.17 -21.12 16.78
CA PRO A 121 -30.38 -19.69 16.53
C PRO A 121 -29.08 -18.99 16.10
N GLU A 122 -29.15 -18.03 15.20
CA GLU A 122 -27.96 -17.35 14.64
C GLU A 122 -27.15 -16.57 15.70
N GLU A 123 -27.81 -16.17 16.78
CA GLU A 123 -27.23 -15.54 17.96
C GLU A 123 -26.31 -16.50 18.74
N GLU A 124 -26.54 -17.81 18.62
CA GLU A 124 -25.75 -18.86 19.27
C GLU A 124 -24.66 -19.43 18.35
N ARG A 125 -24.46 -18.85 17.15
CA ARG A 125 -23.46 -19.31 16.17
C ARG A 125 -22.04 -19.31 16.73
N SER A 126 -21.64 -18.23 17.40
CA SER A 126 -20.29 -18.10 17.97
C SER A 126 -20.04 -19.08 19.13
N LYS A 127 -21.11 -19.61 19.73
CA LYS A 127 -21.06 -20.55 20.86
C LYS A 127 -21.03 -22.01 20.42
N GLN A 128 -21.14 -22.30 19.12
CA GLN A 128 -21.05 -23.68 18.62
C GLN A 128 -19.64 -24.28 18.84
N PRO A 129 -19.53 -25.63 18.91
CA PRO A 129 -18.25 -26.33 19.02
C PRO A 129 -17.19 -25.85 18.02
N SER A 130 -16.10 -25.28 18.54
CA SER A 130 -15.01 -24.70 17.75
C SER A 130 -13.76 -24.52 18.61
N ALA A 131 -12.61 -24.21 17.98
CA ALA A 131 -11.37 -23.90 18.70
C ALA A 131 -11.53 -22.77 19.73
N PHE A 132 -12.48 -21.86 19.51
CA PHE A 132 -12.80 -20.78 20.43
C PHE A 132 -13.46 -21.26 21.72
N SER A 133 -14.04 -22.46 21.74
CA SER A 133 -14.54 -23.08 22.97
C SER A 133 -13.41 -23.36 23.96
N LEU A 134 -12.28 -23.86 23.46
CA LEU A 134 -11.05 -24.02 24.25
C LEU A 134 -10.52 -22.66 24.71
N LEU A 135 -10.45 -21.68 23.82
CA LEU A 135 -9.94 -20.35 24.16
C LEU A 135 -10.79 -19.68 25.26
N ARG A 136 -12.13 -19.78 25.18
CA ARG A 136 -13.04 -19.33 26.23
C ARG A 136 -12.79 -20.04 27.55
N ALA A 137 -12.59 -21.36 27.55
CA ALA A 137 -12.29 -22.11 28.76
C ALA A 137 -10.97 -21.64 29.40
N LEU A 138 -9.92 -21.37 28.60
CA LEU A 138 -8.66 -20.82 29.11
C LEU A 138 -8.83 -19.40 29.66
N MET A 139 -9.57 -18.54 28.97
CA MET A 139 -9.86 -17.19 29.43
C MET A 139 -10.65 -17.19 30.74
N ALA A 140 -11.68 -18.04 30.84
CA ALA A 140 -12.47 -18.19 32.06
C ALA A 140 -11.64 -18.73 33.23
N GLU A 141 -10.76 -19.70 32.97
CA GLU A 141 -9.89 -20.28 33.99
C GLU A 141 -8.88 -19.25 34.50
N PHE A 142 -8.20 -18.53 33.62
CA PHE A 142 -7.17 -17.57 34.02
C PHE A 142 -7.71 -16.17 34.30
N HIS A 143 -9.02 -15.93 34.21
CA HIS A 143 -9.59 -14.63 34.52
C HIS A 143 -9.22 -14.17 35.94
N GLY A 144 -8.75 -12.94 36.09
CA GLY A 144 -8.34 -12.41 37.39
C GLY A 144 -7.50 -11.14 37.32
N PRO A 145 -7.14 -10.54 38.47
CA PRO A 145 -6.52 -9.22 38.55
C PRO A 145 -5.13 -9.12 37.91
N LEU A 146 -4.46 -10.25 37.65
CA LEU A 146 -3.13 -10.29 37.03
C LEU A 146 -3.14 -10.80 35.59
N ALA A 147 -4.33 -11.10 35.03
CA ALA A 147 -4.47 -11.80 33.74
C ALA A 147 -4.15 -10.92 32.51
N GLY A 148 -4.27 -9.59 32.60
CA GLY A 148 -4.16 -8.70 31.44
C GLY A 148 -2.79 -8.62 30.75
N ARG A 149 -1.78 -9.32 31.26
CA ARG A 149 -0.45 -9.46 30.64
C ARG A 149 -0.07 -10.90 30.32
N LEU A 150 -0.92 -11.87 30.66
CA LEU A 150 -0.79 -13.25 30.21
C LEU A 150 -1.60 -13.41 28.93
N ALA A 151 -0.96 -13.84 27.84
CA ALA A 151 -1.56 -13.77 26.52
C ALA A 151 -1.30 -15.03 25.67
N LEU A 152 -2.29 -15.31 24.82
CA LEU A 152 -2.17 -16.19 23.67
C LEU A 152 -1.83 -15.31 22.46
N VAL A 153 -0.73 -15.63 21.77
CA VAL A 153 -0.23 -14.83 20.65
C VAL A 153 0.03 -15.71 19.44
N GLY A 154 -0.47 -15.31 18.28
CA GLY A 154 -0.23 -16.06 17.05
C GLY A 154 -1.13 -15.63 15.90
N ALA A 155 -1.55 -16.60 15.08
CA ALA A 155 -2.31 -16.36 13.87
C ALA A 155 -3.55 -17.26 13.76
N PHE A 156 -4.51 -16.76 12.99
CA PHE A 156 -5.81 -17.34 12.68
C PHE A 156 -5.92 -17.41 11.16
N GLY A 157 -6.07 -18.61 10.62
CA GLY A 157 -6.15 -18.89 9.19
C GLY A 157 -7.54 -18.63 8.62
N TYR A 158 -7.59 -18.35 7.32
CA TYR A 158 -8.81 -18.05 6.60
C TYR A 158 -9.87 -19.16 6.72
N ASP A 159 -9.44 -20.42 6.65
CA ASP A 159 -10.31 -21.59 6.66
C ASP A 159 -11.07 -21.79 7.99
N LEU A 160 -10.72 -21.07 9.09
CA LEU A 160 -11.56 -20.99 10.30
C LEU A 160 -13.00 -20.60 10.00
N LEU A 161 -13.21 -19.78 8.96
CA LEU A 161 -14.53 -19.34 8.53
C LEU A 161 -15.45 -20.52 8.23
N PHE A 162 -14.93 -21.59 7.63
CA PHE A 162 -15.76 -22.70 7.14
C PHE A 162 -16.36 -23.55 8.25
N ARG A 163 -15.86 -23.40 9.49
CA ARG A 163 -16.50 -23.95 10.68
C ARG A 163 -17.78 -23.21 11.06
N PHE A 164 -17.91 -21.95 10.67
CA PHE A 164 -19.08 -21.12 10.99
C PHE A 164 -19.98 -20.90 9.78
N ASP A 165 -19.40 -20.80 8.59
CA ASP A 165 -20.09 -20.70 7.31
C ASP A 165 -19.62 -21.82 6.37
N PRO A 166 -20.19 -23.03 6.51
CA PRO A 166 -19.80 -24.17 5.68
C PRO A 166 -20.02 -23.90 4.20
N ILE A 167 -18.98 -24.15 3.39
CA ILE A 167 -18.99 -24.05 1.93
C ILE A 167 -18.58 -25.39 1.31
N ARG A 168 -18.75 -25.53 -0.01
CA ARG A 168 -18.22 -26.66 -0.76
C ARG A 168 -16.72 -26.47 -1.01
N LEU A 169 -15.92 -27.32 -0.39
CA LEU A 169 -14.46 -27.32 -0.51
C LEU A 169 -14.00 -28.00 -1.82
N LYS A 170 -13.10 -27.35 -2.55
CA LYS A 170 -12.48 -27.79 -3.82
C LYS A 170 -10.98 -28.05 -3.66
N HIS A 171 -10.26 -27.23 -2.90
CA HIS A 171 -8.80 -27.29 -2.76
C HIS A 171 -8.30 -28.30 -1.69
N PRO A 172 -7.07 -28.83 -1.80
CA PRO A 172 -6.46 -29.62 -0.74
C PRO A 172 -5.99 -28.73 0.43
N ARG A 173 -6.19 -29.18 1.68
CA ARG A 173 -5.78 -28.50 2.92
C ARG A 173 -4.58 -29.14 3.63
N SER A 174 -3.79 -29.95 2.93
CA SER A 174 -2.69 -30.69 3.56
C SER A 174 -1.71 -29.75 4.27
N GLY A 175 -1.61 -29.86 5.59
CA GLY A 175 -0.71 -29.05 6.42
C GLY A 175 -1.13 -27.58 6.59
N VAL A 176 -2.34 -27.21 6.17
CA VAL A 176 -2.98 -25.91 6.48
C VAL A 176 -3.47 -25.96 7.92
N LYS A 177 -3.26 -24.87 8.65
CA LYS A 177 -3.69 -24.72 10.05
C LYS A 177 -4.69 -23.60 10.12
N ASP A 178 -5.76 -23.83 10.85
CA ASP A 178 -6.82 -22.85 11.04
C ASP A 178 -6.47 -21.92 12.18
N LEU A 179 -5.76 -22.40 13.19
CA LEU A 179 -5.35 -21.60 14.33
C LEU A 179 -3.99 -22.07 14.82
N ARG A 180 -3.09 -21.13 15.14
CA ARG A 180 -1.79 -21.43 15.75
C ARG A 180 -1.39 -20.33 16.72
N LEU A 181 -1.47 -20.63 18.01
CA LEU A 181 -1.22 -19.69 19.10
C LEU A 181 -0.15 -20.22 20.06
N PHE A 182 0.65 -19.32 20.61
CA PHE A 182 1.53 -19.59 21.73
C PHE A 182 0.96 -19.03 23.02
N LEU A 183 0.98 -19.82 24.10
CA LEU A 183 0.88 -19.26 25.44
C LEU A 183 2.21 -18.60 25.81
N CYS A 184 2.20 -17.31 26.10
CA CYS A 184 3.41 -16.54 26.44
C CYS A 184 3.48 -16.27 27.95
N ASP A 185 4.28 -17.06 28.67
CA ASP A 185 4.49 -16.92 30.12
C ASP A 185 5.71 -16.05 30.50
N ASP A 186 6.57 -15.68 29.54
CA ASP A 186 7.64 -14.68 29.68
C ASP A 186 7.56 -13.67 28.53
N ILE A 187 6.97 -12.52 28.79
CA ILE A 187 6.57 -11.54 27.77
C ILE A 187 7.03 -10.13 28.12
N TYR A 188 7.44 -9.39 27.09
CA TYR A 188 8.00 -8.05 27.16
C TYR A 188 7.05 -7.09 26.45
N PHE A 189 6.71 -5.99 27.09
CA PHE A 189 5.92 -4.89 26.53
C PHE A 189 6.78 -3.63 26.53
N MET A 190 6.97 -3.02 25.37
CA MET A 190 7.66 -1.75 25.20
C MET A 190 6.66 -0.69 24.75
N ASP A 191 6.48 0.34 25.57
CA ASP A 191 5.75 1.55 25.20
C ASP A 191 6.78 2.59 24.72
N ARG A 192 6.76 2.90 23.42
CA ARG A 192 7.74 3.82 22.83
C ARG A 192 7.50 5.27 23.22
N LYS A 193 6.26 5.62 23.60
CA LYS A 193 5.89 6.99 23.96
C LYS A 193 6.23 7.28 25.42
N LYS A 194 6.03 6.31 26.31
CA LYS A 194 6.43 6.39 27.71
C LYS A 194 7.90 6.06 27.95
N GLU A 195 8.61 5.59 26.92
CA GLU A 195 9.99 5.11 26.98
C GLU A 195 10.18 4.05 28.09
N GLN A 196 9.29 3.06 28.12
CA GLN A 196 9.27 2.03 29.16
C GLN A 196 9.28 0.64 28.56
N ILE A 197 10.07 -0.25 29.16
CA ILE A 197 10.05 -1.69 28.87
C ILE A 197 9.68 -2.43 30.15
N GLU A 198 8.57 -3.16 30.09
CA GLU A 198 8.02 -3.97 31.15
C GLU A 198 8.13 -5.45 30.78
N ARG A 199 8.59 -6.28 31.71
CA ARG A 199 8.65 -7.73 31.56
C ARG A 199 7.76 -8.39 32.60
N TYR A 200 6.94 -9.32 32.15
CA TYR A 200 6.07 -10.13 32.99
C TYR A 200 6.43 -11.60 32.83
N ARG A 201 6.63 -12.28 33.96
CA ARG A 201 6.81 -13.73 34.03
C ARG A 201 5.72 -14.35 34.88
N PHE A 202 5.20 -15.47 34.44
CA PHE A 202 4.12 -16.18 35.10
C PHE A 202 4.59 -17.57 35.56
N ASP A 203 4.23 -17.96 36.76
CA ASP A 203 4.39 -19.31 37.27
C ASP A 203 3.03 -19.87 37.69
N PHE A 204 2.81 -21.16 37.44
CA PHE A 204 1.55 -21.86 37.66
C PHE A 204 1.79 -23.01 38.62
N THR A 205 0.95 -23.15 39.64
CA THR A 205 1.06 -24.23 40.63
C THR A 205 -0.31 -24.76 41.04
N ARG A 206 -0.49 -26.08 41.04
CA ARG A 206 -1.62 -26.76 41.69
C ARG A 206 -1.10 -28.08 42.25
N ASP A 207 -1.35 -28.33 43.53
CA ASP A 207 -0.85 -29.51 44.24
C ASP A 207 0.68 -29.68 44.09
N GLU A 208 1.14 -30.79 43.53
CA GLU A 208 2.57 -31.08 43.30
C GLU A 208 3.09 -30.55 41.95
N ASP A 209 2.20 -30.20 41.02
CA ASP A 209 2.56 -29.67 39.71
C ASP A 209 2.86 -28.18 39.80
N SER A 210 4.11 -27.79 39.53
CA SER A 210 4.55 -26.40 39.55
C SER A 210 5.54 -26.09 38.44
N THR A 211 5.36 -24.94 37.78
CA THR A 211 6.36 -24.41 36.85
C THR A 211 7.48 -23.66 37.57
N ARG A 212 7.32 -23.37 38.87
CA ARG A 212 8.25 -22.54 39.63
C ARG A 212 9.63 -23.20 39.66
N GLY A 213 10.67 -22.43 39.31
CA GLY A 213 12.04 -22.91 39.27
C GLY A 213 12.43 -23.67 37.99
N LEU A 214 11.47 -23.99 37.11
CA LEU A 214 11.77 -24.57 35.81
C LEU A 214 12.32 -23.50 34.84
N PRO A 215 13.33 -23.84 34.02
CA PRO A 215 13.91 -22.91 33.07
C PRO A 215 12.93 -22.59 31.93
N HIS A 216 12.95 -21.33 31.47
CA HIS A 216 12.27 -20.92 30.23
C HIS A 216 13.16 -21.32 29.03
N ALA A 217 13.23 -22.62 28.77
CA ALA A 217 14.07 -23.18 27.71
C ALA A 217 13.40 -23.00 26.35
N ALA A 218 14.08 -22.30 25.44
CA ALA A 218 13.58 -22.10 24.08
C ALA A 218 13.77 -23.35 23.22
N GLN A 219 12.71 -23.81 22.57
CA GLN A 219 12.85 -24.82 21.52
C GLN A 219 13.59 -24.21 20.32
N ARG A 220 14.66 -24.89 19.88
CA ARG A 220 15.44 -24.46 18.71
C ARG A 220 14.68 -24.70 17.42
N VAL A 221 14.74 -23.73 16.53
CA VAL A 221 14.23 -23.82 15.17
C VAL A 221 15.23 -24.60 14.33
N LYS A 222 14.77 -25.62 13.59
CA LYS A 222 15.60 -26.31 12.60
C LYS A 222 15.83 -25.35 11.43
N GLN A 223 17.06 -24.89 11.25
CA GLN A 223 17.39 -24.09 10.07
C GLN A 223 17.31 -24.95 8.82
N SER A 224 16.69 -24.44 7.76
CA SER A 224 16.70 -25.10 6.46
C SER A 224 18.15 -25.28 6.00
N LYS A 225 18.51 -26.53 5.67
CA LYS A 225 19.81 -26.83 5.03
C LYS A 225 19.87 -26.30 3.60
N LYS A 226 18.72 -26.07 2.97
CA LYS A 226 18.61 -25.53 1.62
C LYS A 226 18.66 -24.00 1.71
N LYS A 227 19.76 -23.42 1.22
CA LYS A 227 19.83 -21.99 0.88
C LYS A 227 19.59 -21.87 -0.61
N PRO A 228 18.33 -21.73 -1.05
CA PRO A 228 18.08 -21.58 -2.48
C PRO A 228 18.74 -20.29 -2.98
N ALA A 229 19.26 -20.35 -4.19
CA ALA A 229 19.75 -19.15 -4.87
C ALA A 229 18.57 -18.17 -5.05
N PRO A 230 18.80 -16.85 -4.93
CA PRO A 230 17.79 -15.86 -5.27
C PRO A 230 17.25 -16.13 -6.69
N GLY A 231 15.93 -16.09 -6.83
CA GLY A 231 15.24 -16.32 -8.09
C GLY A 231 14.25 -15.19 -8.39
N PRO A 232 13.75 -15.10 -9.64
CA PRO A 232 12.72 -14.13 -9.97
C PRO A 232 11.46 -14.36 -9.12
N ILE A 233 10.73 -13.28 -8.85
CA ILE A 233 9.40 -13.37 -8.25
C ILE A 233 8.42 -13.84 -9.33
N VAL A 234 7.66 -14.88 -9.01
CA VAL A 234 6.69 -15.50 -9.92
C VAL A 234 5.29 -15.36 -9.33
N SER A 235 4.32 -14.92 -10.14
CA SER A 235 2.90 -14.97 -9.80
C SER A 235 2.32 -16.33 -10.15
N ASP A 236 1.32 -16.78 -9.39
CA ASP A 236 0.51 -17.96 -9.70
C ASP A 236 -0.49 -17.73 -10.84
N HIS A 237 -0.64 -16.48 -11.30
CA HIS A 237 -1.47 -16.11 -12.45
C HIS A 237 -0.67 -15.35 -13.49
N THR A 238 -1.04 -15.52 -14.76
CA THR A 238 -0.82 -14.52 -15.79
C THR A 238 -1.87 -13.41 -15.71
N SER A 239 -1.58 -12.20 -16.18
CA SER A 239 -2.56 -11.10 -16.22
C SER A 239 -3.85 -11.48 -16.96
N ALA A 240 -3.76 -12.29 -18.01
CA ALA A 240 -4.93 -12.77 -18.76
C ALA A 240 -5.80 -13.75 -17.95
N GLU A 241 -5.18 -14.64 -17.17
CA GLU A 241 -5.90 -15.57 -16.30
C GLU A 241 -6.58 -14.84 -15.15
N TYR A 242 -5.93 -13.84 -14.54
CA TYR A 242 -6.56 -13.01 -13.51
C TYR A 242 -7.74 -12.21 -14.09
N ALA A 243 -7.56 -11.58 -15.26
CA ALA A 243 -8.63 -10.84 -15.93
C ALA A 243 -9.86 -11.70 -16.24
N ALA A 244 -9.67 -12.95 -16.69
CA ALA A 244 -10.78 -13.88 -16.92
C ALA A 244 -11.56 -14.23 -15.65
N LYS A 245 -10.88 -14.28 -14.49
CA LYS A 245 -11.56 -14.46 -13.19
C LYS A 245 -12.35 -13.23 -12.80
N VAL A 246 -11.83 -12.03 -13.05
CA VAL A 246 -12.57 -10.77 -12.84
C VAL A 246 -13.87 -10.77 -13.66
N GLU A 247 -13.82 -11.14 -14.94
CA GLU A 247 -15.03 -11.24 -15.77
C GLU A 247 -16.04 -12.28 -15.24
N THR A 248 -15.55 -13.41 -14.72
CA THR A 248 -16.43 -14.43 -14.11
C THR A 248 -17.15 -13.87 -12.88
N VAL A 249 -16.44 -13.12 -12.04
CA VAL A 249 -17.01 -12.45 -10.87
C VAL A 249 -18.02 -11.38 -11.28
N ARG A 250 -17.72 -10.57 -12.30
CA ARG A 250 -18.65 -9.54 -12.82
C ARG A 250 -19.95 -10.16 -13.32
N GLU A 251 -19.89 -11.30 -13.99
CA GLU A 251 -21.10 -12.02 -14.41
C GLU A 251 -21.92 -12.56 -13.23
N GLY A 252 -21.27 -13.10 -12.19
CA GLY A 252 -21.94 -13.50 -10.95
C GLY A 252 -22.65 -12.34 -10.25
N MET A 253 -22.02 -11.16 -10.20
CA MET A 253 -22.64 -9.93 -9.68
C MET A 253 -23.85 -9.51 -10.52
N ARG A 254 -23.75 -9.59 -11.85
CA ARG A 254 -24.86 -9.27 -12.77
C ARG A 254 -26.08 -10.15 -12.51
N LEU A 255 -25.87 -11.40 -12.11
CA LEU A 255 -26.92 -12.36 -11.75
C LEU A 255 -27.43 -12.18 -10.31
N GLY A 256 -26.71 -11.43 -9.48
CA GLY A 256 -27.07 -11.18 -8.08
C GLY A 256 -26.58 -12.24 -7.10
N ASP A 257 -25.56 -13.02 -7.46
CA ASP A 257 -24.97 -14.04 -6.58
C ASP A 257 -24.23 -13.40 -5.38
N TYR A 258 -23.60 -12.25 -5.62
CA TYR A 258 -22.87 -11.45 -4.65
C TYR A 258 -22.71 -10.00 -5.14
N TYR A 259 -22.40 -9.09 -4.24
CA TYR A 259 -22.19 -7.67 -4.52
C TYR A 259 -20.72 -7.34 -4.76
N GLU A 260 -19.84 -7.99 -4.02
CA GLU A 260 -18.38 -7.81 -4.07
C GLU A 260 -17.66 -9.12 -3.73
N VAL A 261 -16.50 -9.34 -4.36
CA VAL A 261 -15.62 -10.49 -4.09
C VAL A 261 -14.18 -10.02 -4.13
N VAL A 262 -13.36 -10.46 -3.18
CA VAL A 262 -11.94 -10.14 -3.16
C VAL A 262 -11.15 -11.35 -3.62
N LEU A 263 -10.53 -11.30 -4.80
CA LEU A 263 -9.69 -12.38 -5.33
C LEU A 263 -8.20 -12.06 -5.15
N ARG A 264 -7.43 -13.07 -4.73
CA ARG A 264 -5.98 -12.94 -4.53
C ARG A 264 -5.17 -13.47 -5.72
N GLN A 265 -3.97 -12.92 -5.83
CA GLN A 265 -2.82 -13.53 -6.50
C GLN A 265 -1.74 -13.82 -5.46
N THR A 266 -0.95 -14.87 -5.69
CA THR A 266 0.16 -15.28 -4.82
C THR A 266 1.49 -15.13 -5.54
N PHE A 267 2.34 -14.25 -5.03
CA PHE A 267 3.70 -14.06 -5.50
C PHE A 267 4.66 -14.92 -4.68
N ARG A 268 5.58 -15.62 -5.36
CA ARG A 268 6.55 -16.53 -4.70
C ARG A 268 7.96 -16.26 -5.19
N THR A 269 8.93 -16.37 -4.29
CA THR A 269 10.35 -16.36 -4.62
C THR A 269 11.16 -17.14 -3.59
N PRO A 270 12.29 -17.77 -3.97
CA PRO A 270 13.19 -18.37 -3.01
C PRO A 270 13.85 -17.32 -2.10
N TYR A 271 13.95 -17.60 -0.80
CA TYR A 271 14.55 -16.73 0.19
C TYR A 271 15.51 -17.49 1.11
N SER A 272 16.69 -16.92 1.35
CA SER A 272 17.76 -17.55 2.14
C SER A 272 18.31 -16.68 3.28
N GLY A 273 17.74 -15.48 3.49
CA GLY A 273 18.09 -14.61 4.60
C GLY A 273 17.42 -14.99 5.93
N GLY A 274 17.73 -14.24 6.99
CA GLY A 274 17.14 -14.44 8.32
C GLY A 274 15.72 -13.87 8.42
N ALA A 275 14.85 -14.50 9.21
CA ALA A 275 13.49 -14.03 9.42
C ALA A 275 13.47 -12.67 10.16
N ALA A 276 14.37 -12.50 11.14
CA ALA A 276 14.52 -11.24 11.84
C ALA A 276 14.99 -10.11 10.92
N GLU A 277 15.92 -10.39 10.02
CA GLU A 277 16.40 -9.42 9.04
C GLU A 277 15.28 -9.03 8.06
N LEU A 278 14.53 -10.00 7.54
CA LEU A 278 13.39 -9.75 6.68
C LEU A 278 12.35 -8.87 7.36
N PHE A 279 12.01 -9.17 8.61
CA PHE A 279 11.09 -8.36 9.41
C PHE A 279 11.56 -6.91 9.53
N GLN A 280 12.82 -6.67 9.85
CA GLN A 280 13.38 -5.31 9.94
C GLN A 280 13.30 -4.54 8.62
N ARG A 281 13.57 -5.22 7.50
CA ARG A 281 13.44 -4.62 6.16
C ARG A 281 11.99 -4.23 5.87
N ILE A 282 11.03 -5.09 6.22
CA ILE A 282 9.59 -4.81 6.08
C ILE A 282 9.19 -3.61 6.93
N GLN A 283 9.54 -3.58 8.21
CA GLN A 283 9.24 -2.46 9.12
C GLN A 283 9.78 -1.12 8.59
N LYS A 284 11.01 -1.14 8.03
CA LYS A 284 11.61 0.08 7.48
C LYS A 284 10.94 0.52 6.17
N ALA A 285 10.55 -0.43 5.32
CA ALA A 285 9.96 -0.14 4.01
C ALA A 285 8.49 0.30 4.10
N SER A 286 7.74 -0.25 5.05
CA SER A 286 6.31 0.03 5.23
C SER A 286 5.93 -0.06 6.72
N PRO A 287 6.21 0.98 7.52
CA PRO A 287 5.72 1.05 8.88
C PRO A 287 4.20 1.00 8.91
N SER A 288 3.64 0.15 9.78
CA SER A 288 2.21 -0.14 9.85
C SER A 288 1.72 -0.28 11.30
N PRO A 289 0.41 -0.16 11.55
CA PRO A 289 -0.16 -0.36 12.88
C PRO A 289 0.02 -1.79 13.42
N TYR A 290 0.07 -2.80 12.54
CA TYR A 290 0.22 -4.22 12.90
C TYR A 290 1.42 -4.85 12.20
N GLU A 291 2.59 -4.75 12.83
CA GLU A 291 3.82 -5.39 12.38
C GLU A 291 4.07 -6.66 13.19
N PHE A 292 4.47 -7.74 12.56
CA PHE A 292 4.69 -9.01 13.24
C PHE A 292 5.75 -9.90 12.60
N LEU A 293 6.44 -10.66 13.46
CA LEU A 293 7.21 -11.85 13.15
C LEU A 293 6.76 -12.96 14.09
N LEU A 294 6.09 -13.98 13.56
CA LEU A 294 5.75 -15.20 14.27
C LEU A 294 6.69 -16.32 13.80
N GLN A 295 7.51 -16.82 14.72
CA GLN A 295 8.46 -17.90 14.45
C GLN A 295 7.91 -19.22 14.98
N PHE A 296 7.31 -20.00 14.09
CA PHE A 296 6.67 -21.25 14.44
C PHE A 296 7.52 -22.50 14.18
N GLY A 297 8.82 -22.35 13.92
CA GLY A 297 9.72 -23.46 13.62
C GLY A 297 9.99 -23.57 12.14
N ASP A 298 9.34 -24.50 11.47
CA ASP A 298 9.45 -24.72 10.02
C ASP A 298 8.69 -23.68 9.18
N GLU A 299 7.88 -22.85 9.83
CA GLU A 299 6.99 -21.85 9.24
C GLU A 299 7.15 -20.51 9.96
N GLN A 300 7.17 -19.41 9.19
CA GLN A 300 7.18 -18.04 9.73
C GLN A 300 6.16 -17.16 9.02
N LEU A 301 5.53 -16.28 9.80
CA LEU A 301 4.68 -15.20 9.28
C LEU A 301 5.33 -13.86 9.60
N ILE A 302 5.58 -13.06 8.57
CA ILE A 302 6.33 -11.82 8.67
C ILE A 302 5.58 -10.73 7.91
N GLY A 303 5.03 -9.74 8.60
CA GLY A 303 4.13 -8.78 7.96
C GLY A 303 4.11 -7.40 8.60
N ALA A 304 3.51 -6.47 7.87
CA ALA A 304 3.22 -5.10 8.29
C ALA A 304 1.85 -4.70 7.74
N SER A 305 0.79 -5.16 8.42
CA SER A 305 -0.59 -4.97 8.00
C SER A 305 -1.10 -3.58 8.35
N PRO A 306 -1.71 -2.85 7.39
CA PRO A 306 -2.34 -1.56 7.65
C PRO A 306 -3.69 -1.69 8.37
N GLU A 307 -4.31 -2.87 8.38
CA GLU A 307 -5.72 -3.01 8.73
C GLU A 307 -5.92 -3.73 10.06
N MET A 308 -6.68 -3.08 10.95
CA MET A 308 -7.19 -3.69 12.18
C MET A 308 -8.26 -4.72 11.81
N PHE A 309 -8.12 -5.95 12.33
CA PHE A 309 -9.20 -6.93 12.23
C PHE A 309 -10.24 -6.63 13.30
N VAL A 310 -9.92 -6.93 14.56
CA VAL A 310 -10.75 -6.63 15.73
C VAL A 310 -9.86 -6.23 16.89
N ARG A 311 -10.23 -5.14 17.57
CA ARG A 311 -9.70 -4.77 18.87
C ARG A 311 -10.82 -4.75 19.90
N VAL A 312 -10.59 -5.40 21.04
CA VAL A 312 -11.49 -5.35 22.21
C VAL A 312 -10.71 -4.81 23.39
N GLU A 313 -11.17 -3.70 23.93
CA GLU A 313 -10.64 -3.07 25.14
C GLU A 313 -11.66 -3.19 26.28
N GLN A 314 -11.20 -3.68 27.43
CA GLN A 314 -12.01 -3.71 28.64
C GLN A 314 -12.11 -2.28 29.21
N ARG A 315 -13.33 -1.78 29.43
CA ARG A 315 -13.60 -0.47 30.03
C ARG A 315 -14.62 -0.58 31.17
N GLU A 316 -14.72 0.48 31.95
CA GLU A 316 -15.68 0.54 33.07
C GLU A 316 -17.15 0.47 32.60
N ASP A 317 -17.45 0.97 31.40
CA ASP A 317 -18.79 0.97 30.78
C ASP A 317 -19.08 -0.29 29.93
N GLY A 318 -18.13 -1.22 29.86
CA GLY A 318 -18.22 -2.48 29.12
C GLY A 318 -17.03 -2.71 28.20
N ALA A 319 -16.98 -3.88 27.55
CA ALA A 319 -15.93 -4.16 26.58
C ALA A 319 -16.23 -3.44 25.25
N ARG A 320 -15.35 -2.51 24.86
CA ARG A 320 -15.46 -1.77 23.60
C ARG A 320 -14.82 -2.57 22.47
N VAL A 321 -15.57 -2.80 21.40
CA VAL A 321 -15.12 -3.45 20.16
C VAL A 321 -14.90 -2.39 19.10
N GLU A 322 -13.76 -2.44 18.42
CA GLU A 322 -13.40 -1.55 17.33
C GLU A 322 -12.87 -2.31 16.12
N THR A 323 -13.15 -1.76 14.95
CA THR A 323 -12.54 -2.16 13.66
C THR A 323 -12.29 -0.92 12.81
N CYS A 324 -11.45 -1.06 11.78
CA CYS A 324 -11.13 0.01 10.87
C CYS A 324 -11.16 -0.52 9.42
N PRO A 325 -12.33 -0.69 8.80
CA PRO A 325 -12.41 -1.14 7.42
C PRO A 325 -11.66 -0.16 6.50
N ILE A 326 -10.84 -0.72 5.61
CA ILE A 326 -10.03 0.03 4.65
C ILE A 326 -10.46 -0.36 3.24
N ALA A 327 -10.84 0.63 2.45
CA ALA A 327 -11.06 0.48 1.02
C ALA A 327 -10.56 1.73 0.30
N GLY A 328 -10.21 1.57 -0.97
CA GLY A 328 -9.60 2.63 -1.77
C GLY A 328 -8.13 2.91 -1.46
N THR A 329 -7.38 3.03 -2.56
CA THR A 329 -5.93 3.17 -2.53
C THR A 329 -5.48 4.21 -3.53
N ALA A 330 -4.78 5.24 -3.06
CA ALA A 330 -4.08 6.18 -3.94
C ALA A 330 -2.57 6.08 -3.74
N ARG A 331 -1.80 6.31 -4.81
CA ARG A 331 -0.34 6.33 -4.71
C ARG A 331 0.12 7.59 -4.01
N ARG A 332 1.07 7.43 -3.08
CA ARG A 332 1.87 8.54 -2.54
C ARG A 332 3.12 8.71 -3.39
N THR A 333 3.28 9.90 -3.94
CA THR A 333 4.37 10.28 -4.85
C THR A 333 5.51 10.98 -4.12
N GLY A 334 5.22 11.64 -2.99
CA GLY A 334 6.16 12.49 -2.27
C GLY A 334 6.19 13.94 -2.78
N ASP A 335 5.43 14.25 -3.83
CA ASP A 335 5.15 15.61 -4.29
C ASP A 335 3.82 16.07 -3.67
N PRO A 336 3.81 17.12 -2.82
CA PRO A 336 2.60 17.56 -2.13
C PRO A 336 1.42 17.93 -3.04
N LEU A 337 1.67 18.48 -4.24
CA LEU A 337 0.59 18.87 -5.16
C LEU A 337 -0.02 17.64 -5.83
N ARG A 338 0.83 16.75 -6.35
CA ARG A 338 0.37 15.49 -6.93
C ARG A 338 -0.30 14.60 -5.88
N ASP A 339 0.22 14.56 -4.66
CA ASP A 339 -0.40 13.83 -3.55
C ASP A 339 -1.78 14.41 -3.20
N ALA A 340 -1.93 15.74 -3.18
CA ALA A 340 -3.22 16.38 -2.97
C ALA A 340 -4.22 16.09 -4.10
N ASP A 341 -3.75 16.03 -5.35
CA ASP A 341 -4.56 15.65 -6.50
C ASP A 341 -4.99 14.18 -6.42
N ASN A 342 -4.07 13.27 -6.11
CA ASN A 342 -4.35 11.84 -5.91
C ASN A 342 -5.35 11.60 -4.76
N ILE A 343 -5.21 12.34 -3.64
CA ILE A 343 -6.15 12.27 -2.52
C ILE A 343 -7.53 12.79 -2.94
N ARG A 344 -7.58 13.89 -3.71
CA ARG A 344 -8.85 14.45 -4.19
C ARG A 344 -9.54 13.48 -5.13
N GLU A 345 -8.80 12.85 -6.04
CA GLU A 345 -9.31 11.82 -6.94
C GLU A 345 -9.91 10.65 -6.15
N LEU A 346 -9.16 10.11 -5.17
CA LEU A 346 -9.64 9.05 -4.27
C LEU A 346 -10.93 9.44 -3.52
N LEU A 347 -10.99 10.66 -2.98
CA LEU A 347 -12.18 11.16 -2.27
C LEU A 347 -13.35 11.51 -3.20
N SER A 348 -13.11 11.75 -4.47
CA SER A 348 -14.16 12.02 -5.46
C SER A 348 -14.65 10.78 -6.20
N SER A 349 -13.95 9.65 -6.07
CA SER A 349 -14.31 8.41 -6.75
C SER A 349 -15.55 7.78 -6.15
N ALA A 350 -16.61 7.68 -6.96
CA ALA A 350 -17.87 7.02 -6.60
C ALA A 350 -17.69 5.51 -6.39
N LYS A 351 -16.77 4.87 -7.13
CA LYS A 351 -16.41 3.45 -6.98
C LYS A 351 -15.86 3.21 -5.56
N GLU A 352 -14.81 3.94 -5.20
CA GLU A 352 -14.12 3.78 -3.92
C GLU A 352 -15.04 4.13 -2.73
N GLU A 353 -15.91 5.12 -2.89
CA GLU A 353 -16.95 5.43 -1.90
C GLU A 353 -17.94 4.27 -1.71
N SER A 354 -18.40 3.66 -2.81
CA SER A 354 -19.33 2.54 -2.76
C SER A 354 -18.70 1.32 -2.09
N GLU A 355 -17.45 0.99 -2.42
CA GLU A 355 -16.69 -0.10 -1.82
C GLU A 355 -16.58 0.06 -0.30
N LEU A 356 -16.10 1.23 0.16
CA LEU A 356 -15.94 1.48 1.60
C LEU A 356 -17.28 1.49 2.34
N THR A 357 -18.33 1.98 1.69
CA THR A 357 -19.69 1.98 2.27
C THR A 357 -20.17 0.56 2.52
N MET A 358 -19.96 -0.35 1.57
CA MET A 358 -20.35 -1.76 1.71
C MET A 358 -19.60 -2.45 2.84
N CYS A 359 -18.27 -2.28 2.89
CA CYS A 359 -17.43 -2.78 3.98
C CYS A 359 -17.91 -2.29 5.35
N THR A 360 -18.25 -1.00 5.45
CA THR A 360 -18.70 -0.37 6.69
C THR A 360 -20.08 -0.85 7.12
N ASP A 361 -21.02 -1.04 6.20
CA ASP A 361 -22.36 -1.54 6.55
C ASP A 361 -22.34 -2.99 6.99
N VAL A 362 -21.51 -3.85 6.39
CA VAL A 362 -21.33 -5.23 6.86
C VAL A 362 -20.66 -5.26 8.23
N ASP A 363 -19.65 -4.42 8.44
CA ASP A 363 -18.98 -4.30 9.75
C ASP A 363 -19.96 -3.84 10.86
N ARG A 364 -20.85 -2.88 10.56
CA ARG A 364 -21.93 -2.47 11.45
C ARG A 364 -22.91 -3.61 11.71
N ASN A 365 -23.25 -4.40 10.69
CA ASN A 365 -24.10 -5.59 10.83
C ASN A 365 -23.46 -6.62 11.75
N ASP A 366 -22.17 -6.93 11.56
CA ASP A 366 -21.42 -7.89 12.40
C ASP A 366 -21.42 -7.44 13.87
N LYS A 367 -21.12 -6.17 14.15
CA LYS A 367 -21.20 -5.62 15.52
C LYS A 367 -22.59 -5.68 16.10
N SER A 368 -23.63 -5.42 15.30
CA SER A 368 -25.01 -5.39 15.77
C SER A 368 -25.50 -6.74 16.30
N ARG A 369 -24.84 -7.84 15.93
CA ARG A 369 -25.13 -9.18 16.46
C ARG A 369 -24.71 -9.38 17.92
N VAL A 370 -23.66 -8.68 18.35
CA VAL A 370 -23.00 -8.93 19.65
C VAL A 370 -22.89 -7.68 20.54
N CYS A 371 -23.22 -6.50 20.02
CA CYS A 371 -23.15 -5.24 20.75
C CYS A 371 -24.52 -4.82 21.33
N LYS A 372 -24.49 -4.01 22.39
CA LYS A 372 -25.67 -3.39 22.99
C LYS A 372 -26.39 -2.54 21.94
N PRO A 373 -27.73 -2.68 21.78
CA PRO A 373 -28.49 -1.86 20.85
C PRO A 373 -28.21 -0.35 21.03
N GLY A 374 -27.99 0.36 19.93
CA GLY A 374 -27.70 1.80 19.92
C GLY A 374 -26.25 2.18 20.26
N THR A 375 -25.36 1.22 20.58
CA THR A 375 -23.94 1.51 20.84
C THR A 375 -23.06 1.45 19.60
N VAL A 376 -23.50 0.79 18.52
CA VAL A 376 -22.75 0.69 17.27
C VAL A 376 -22.72 2.05 16.56
N LYS A 377 -21.54 2.63 16.40
CA LYS A 377 -21.35 3.98 15.82
C LYS A 377 -20.20 3.99 14.83
N VAL A 378 -20.38 4.71 13.73
CA VAL A 378 -19.29 5.11 12.82
C VAL A 378 -18.76 6.44 13.35
N ILE A 379 -17.64 6.41 14.04
CA ILE A 379 -17.05 7.60 14.68
C ILE A 379 -16.16 8.40 13.75
N ALA A 380 -15.72 7.78 12.65
CA ALA A 380 -15.08 8.49 11.55
C ALA A 380 -15.35 7.80 10.22
N ARG A 381 -15.49 8.60 9.16
CA ARG A 381 -15.78 8.13 7.80
C ARG A 381 -14.85 8.77 6.78
N ARG A 382 -14.36 7.97 5.83
CA ARG A 382 -13.48 8.34 4.71
C ARG A 382 -12.26 9.16 5.16
N LEU A 383 -11.69 8.81 6.32
CA LEU A 383 -10.46 9.44 6.78
C LEU A 383 -9.30 9.01 5.88
N ILE A 384 -8.46 9.97 5.51
CA ILE A 384 -7.23 9.68 4.79
C ILE A 384 -6.15 9.26 5.77
N GLU A 385 -5.74 8.00 5.68
CA GLU A 385 -4.54 7.50 6.34
C GLU A 385 -3.37 7.45 5.37
N SER A 386 -2.25 8.02 5.79
CA SER A 386 -1.04 8.12 4.98
C SER A 386 -0.02 7.07 5.39
N TYR A 387 0.42 6.26 4.45
CA TYR A 387 1.45 5.22 4.61
C TYR A 387 2.70 5.54 3.78
N ALA A 388 3.76 4.73 3.88
CA ALA A 388 5.06 5.00 3.26
C ALA A 388 5.04 5.11 1.73
N GLY A 389 3.99 4.62 1.06
CA GLY A 389 3.84 4.73 -0.40
C GLY A 389 2.40 4.85 -0.90
N LEU A 390 1.42 4.88 0.01
CA LEU A 390 0.00 4.84 -0.33
C LEU A 390 -0.80 5.75 0.61
N PHE A 391 -1.93 6.23 0.12
CA PHE A 391 -3.02 6.77 0.92
C PHE A 391 -4.18 5.76 0.88
N HIS A 392 -4.86 5.61 2.00
CA HIS A 392 -6.06 4.79 2.13
C HIS A 392 -7.22 5.60 2.70
N THR A 393 -8.44 5.34 2.23
CA THR A 393 -9.65 5.78 2.93
C THR A 393 -10.05 4.75 3.98
N VAL A 394 -10.29 5.24 5.20
CA VAL A 394 -10.52 4.39 6.37
C VAL A 394 -11.73 4.88 7.13
N ASP A 395 -12.64 3.96 7.44
CA ASP A 395 -13.75 4.18 8.37
C ASP A 395 -13.38 3.62 9.75
N HIS A 396 -14.01 4.13 10.80
CA HIS A 396 -13.78 3.67 12.17
C HIS A 396 -15.11 3.43 12.85
N VAL A 397 -15.34 2.17 13.17
CA VAL A 397 -16.59 1.70 13.74
C VAL A 397 -16.32 1.12 15.12
N GLU A 398 -17.16 1.50 16.08
CA GLU A 398 -17.10 1.01 17.45
C GLU A 398 -18.46 0.48 17.93
N GLY A 399 -18.45 -0.34 18.97
CA GLY A 399 -19.62 -0.75 19.73
C GLY A 399 -19.25 -1.24 21.13
N ILE A 400 -20.23 -1.38 22.01
CA ILE A 400 -20.03 -1.96 23.35
C ILE A 400 -20.66 -3.35 23.35
N LEU A 401 -19.91 -4.38 23.74
CA LEU A 401 -20.43 -5.75 23.83
C LEU A 401 -21.66 -5.84 24.72
N ALA A 402 -22.66 -6.59 24.25
CA ALA A 402 -23.86 -6.91 25.01
C ALA A 402 -23.56 -7.91 26.13
N ASP A 403 -24.38 -7.87 27.18
CA ASP A 403 -24.23 -8.76 28.32
C ASP A 403 -24.41 -10.22 27.86
N GLY A 404 -23.54 -11.12 28.32
CA GLY A 404 -23.54 -12.53 27.90
C GLY A 404 -22.73 -12.84 26.64
N PHE A 405 -22.16 -11.84 25.98
CA PHE A 405 -21.15 -12.00 24.93
C PHE A 405 -19.75 -11.66 25.45
N ASP A 406 -18.74 -12.35 24.92
CA ASP A 406 -17.33 -12.12 25.22
C ASP A 406 -16.56 -11.56 24.01
N SER A 407 -15.27 -11.29 24.21
CA SER A 407 -14.43 -10.74 23.15
C SER A 407 -14.20 -11.71 21.98
N LEU A 408 -14.33 -13.01 22.21
CA LEU A 408 -14.23 -14.02 21.15
C LEU A 408 -15.50 -14.04 20.29
N ASP A 409 -16.67 -13.68 20.85
CA ASP A 409 -17.87 -13.44 20.06
C ASP A 409 -17.69 -12.25 19.10
N ALA A 410 -17.06 -11.16 19.59
CA ALA A 410 -16.67 -10.04 18.73
C ALA A 410 -15.71 -10.49 17.62
N PHE A 411 -14.70 -11.29 17.95
CA PHE A 411 -13.73 -11.79 16.96
C PHE A 411 -14.41 -12.67 15.90
N LEU A 412 -15.25 -13.62 16.32
CA LEU A 412 -15.90 -14.59 15.46
C LEU A 412 -16.94 -13.96 14.53
N THR A 413 -17.74 -13.02 15.02
CA THR A 413 -18.81 -12.43 14.21
C THR A 413 -18.26 -11.57 13.05
N HIS A 414 -17.05 -11.03 13.19
CA HIS A 414 -16.38 -10.27 12.13
C HIS A 414 -15.61 -11.17 11.14
N MET A 415 -15.56 -12.49 11.34
CA MET A 415 -14.86 -13.39 10.40
C MET A 415 -15.54 -13.42 9.02
N TRP A 416 -14.80 -13.40 7.92
CA TRP A 416 -13.62 -12.52 7.77
C TRP A 416 -14.06 -11.16 7.27
N ALA A 417 -13.18 -10.18 7.44
CA ALA A 417 -13.43 -8.81 7.01
C ALA A 417 -13.76 -8.80 5.52
N VAL A 418 -14.80 -8.06 5.17
CA VAL A 418 -15.31 -7.93 3.81
C VAL A 418 -14.24 -7.48 2.83
N THR A 419 -13.34 -6.62 3.29
CA THR A 419 -12.14 -6.15 2.58
C THR A 419 -11.23 -7.27 2.06
N LEU A 420 -11.39 -8.50 2.57
CA LEU A 420 -10.63 -9.68 2.15
C LEU A 420 -11.47 -10.84 1.67
N ILE A 421 -12.80 -10.79 1.75
CA ILE A 421 -13.68 -11.86 1.28
C ILE A 421 -14.68 -11.33 0.26
N GLY A 422 -15.46 -10.35 0.69
CA GLY A 422 -16.56 -9.73 -0.02
C GLY A 422 -17.92 -9.97 0.62
N ALA A 423 -18.99 -9.66 -0.10
CA ALA A 423 -20.34 -9.64 0.43
C ALA A 423 -21.36 -10.13 -0.62
N PRO A 424 -22.39 -10.91 -0.22
CA PRO A 424 -22.57 -11.56 1.08
C PRO A 424 -21.48 -12.61 1.39
N LYS A 425 -20.94 -12.60 2.61
CA LYS A 425 -19.71 -13.32 2.99
C LYS A 425 -19.66 -14.79 2.55
N LYS A 426 -20.71 -15.57 2.83
CA LYS A 426 -20.75 -17.01 2.49
C LYS A 426 -20.65 -17.27 0.98
N TRP A 427 -21.36 -16.47 0.18
CA TRP A 427 -21.35 -16.61 -1.28
C TRP A 427 -20.03 -16.12 -1.88
N ALA A 428 -19.47 -15.04 -1.34
CA ALA A 428 -18.14 -14.57 -1.71
C ALA A 428 -17.04 -15.60 -1.36
N ALA A 429 -17.11 -16.25 -0.19
CA ALA A 429 -16.22 -17.36 0.18
C ALA A 429 -16.32 -18.54 -0.79
N GLN A 430 -17.54 -18.89 -1.23
CA GLN A 430 -17.72 -19.95 -2.22
C GLN A 430 -17.12 -19.57 -3.58
N ALA A 431 -17.29 -18.32 -4.02
CA ALA A 431 -16.68 -17.83 -5.25
C ALA A 431 -15.15 -17.86 -5.18
N ILE A 432 -14.56 -17.45 -4.04
CA ILE A 432 -13.12 -17.54 -3.77
C ILE A 432 -12.64 -18.99 -3.87
N GLU A 433 -13.33 -19.93 -3.22
CA GLU A 433 -12.99 -21.36 -3.25
C GLU A 433 -13.13 -21.98 -4.65
N ASP A 434 -14.04 -21.48 -5.47
CA ASP A 434 -14.24 -21.98 -6.83
C ASP A 434 -13.21 -21.39 -7.82
N LEU A 435 -12.77 -20.15 -7.61
CA LEU A 435 -11.97 -19.36 -8.55
C LEU A 435 -10.48 -19.27 -8.22
N GLU A 436 -10.07 -19.32 -6.95
CA GLU A 436 -8.64 -19.29 -6.59
C GLU A 436 -7.94 -20.62 -6.99
N ILE A 437 -6.60 -20.61 -7.01
CA ILE A 437 -5.82 -21.78 -7.45
C ILE A 437 -5.58 -22.77 -6.30
N ASP A 438 -5.40 -22.25 -5.09
CA ASP A 438 -5.12 -23.00 -3.87
C ASP A 438 -5.79 -22.36 -2.64
N ALA A 439 -5.85 -23.12 -1.54
CA ALA A 439 -6.43 -22.66 -0.28
C ALA A 439 -5.65 -21.46 0.30
N ARG A 440 -6.37 -20.55 0.96
CA ARG A 440 -5.80 -19.28 1.42
C ARG A 440 -4.76 -19.42 2.52
N GLY A 441 -4.93 -20.42 3.39
CA GLY A 441 -4.11 -20.58 4.58
C GLY A 441 -4.19 -19.32 5.43
N TRP A 442 -3.05 -18.67 5.67
CA TRP A 442 -3.01 -17.47 6.52
C TRP A 442 -3.53 -16.20 5.85
N TYR A 443 -3.60 -16.10 4.52
CA TYR A 443 -4.00 -14.84 3.85
C TYR A 443 -5.46 -14.48 4.11
N GLY A 444 -5.72 -13.26 4.57
CA GLY A 444 -7.09 -12.77 4.85
C GLY A 444 -7.70 -13.25 6.17
N GLY A 445 -6.92 -13.97 6.98
CA GLY A 445 -7.25 -14.26 8.38
C GLY A 445 -6.80 -13.14 9.33
N ALA A 446 -6.34 -13.49 10.53
CA ALA A 446 -5.91 -12.51 11.53
C ALA A 446 -4.63 -12.91 12.27
N VAL A 447 -3.98 -11.91 12.87
CA VAL A 447 -2.75 -12.05 13.64
C VAL A 447 -2.73 -11.07 14.79
N GLY A 448 -2.26 -11.52 15.96
CA GLY A 448 -2.13 -10.63 17.11
C GLY A 448 -2.18 -11.40 18.42
N LEU A 449 -2.77 -10.76 19.42
CA LEU A 449 -2.80 -11.27 20.79
C LEU A 449 -4.23 -11.27 21.36
N ILE A 450 -4.49 -12.28 22.19
CA ILE A 450 -5.64 -12.39 23.08
C ILE A 450 -5.08 -12.45 24.51
N SER A 451 -5.36 -11.44 25.33
CA SER A 451 -5.04 -11.49 26.76
C SER A 451 -6.11 -12.27 27.52
N LEU A 452 -5.69 -12.99 28.55
CA LEU A 452 -6.61 -13.87 29.30
C LEU A 452 -7.58 -13.10 30.22
N ASP A 453 -7.49 -11.77 30.28
CA ASP A 453 -8.50 -10.90 30.88
C ASP A 453 -9.64 -10.53 29.91
N GLY A 454 -9.58 -10.95 28.65
CA GLY A 454 -10.58 -10.63 27.63
C GLY A 454 -10.17 -9.57 26.62
N GLY A 455 -8.99 -8.96 26.72
CA GLY A 455 -8.48 -8.05 25.70
C GLY A 455 -8.11 -8.78 24.39
N ILE A 456 -8.42 -8.16 23.25
CA ILE A 456 -8.01 -8.65 21.93
C ILE A 456 -7.39 -7.49 21.16
N ASN A 457 -6.26 -7.73 20.52
CA ASN A 457 -5.70 -6.77 19.57
C ASN A 457 -5.13 -7.52 18.37
N THR A 458 -5.86 -7.46 17.25
CA THR A 458 -5.53 -8.23 16.05
C THR A 458 -5.60 -7.38 14.79
N GLY A 459 -4.67 -7.62 13.88
CA GLY A 459 -4.67 -7.09 12.53
C GLY A 459 -4.99 -8.19 11.53
N ILE A 460 -5.38 -7.81 10.32
CA ILE A 460 -5.62 -8.75 9.23
C ILE A 460 -4.27 -9.23 8.68
N THR A 461 -4.16 -10.50 8.32
CA THR A 461 -2.96 -11.10 7.69
C THR A 461 -2.88 -10.77 6.19
N ILE A 462 -2.72 -9.48 5.92
CA ILE A 462 -2.35 -8.91 4.62
C ILE A 462 -0.98 -8.26 4.69
N ARG A 463 -0.40 -7.97 3.53
CA ARG A 463 0.98 -7.49 3.43
C ARG A 463 1.95 -8.38 4.22
N THR A 464 1.74 -9.68 4.11
CA THR A 464 2.35 -10.72 4.93
C THR A 464 3.14 -11.68 4.06
N VAL A 465 4.39 -11.90 4.44
CA VAL A 465 5.25 -12.97 3.91
C VAL A 465 5.00 -14.22 4.72
N HIS A 466 4.53 -15.27 4.05
CA HIS A 466 4.55 -16.63 4.56
C HIS A 466 5.84 -17.30 4.10
N LEU A 467 6.76 -17.54 5.04
CA LEU A 467 8.05 -18.16 4.79
C LEU A 467 8.03 -19.61 5.28
N ARG A 468 8.26 -20.55 4.36
CA ARG A 468 8.32 -21.99 4.66
C ARG A 468 9.27 -22.68 3.69
N ASP A 469 10.12 -23.57 4.19
CA ASP A 469 11.07 -24.36 3.39
C ASP A 469 11.97 -23.55 2.44
N GLY A 470 12.29 -22.30 2.82
CA GLY A 470 13.11 -21.39 2.01
C GLY A 470 12.37 -20.73 0.85
N VAL A 471 11.02 -20.77 0.84
CA VAL A 471 10.18 -20.06 -0.12
C VAL A 471 9.40 -18.97 0.60
N ALA A 472 9.53 -17.74 0.14
CA ALA A 472 8.72 -16.61 0.57
C ALA A 472 7.50 -16.50 -0.35
N ALA A 473 6.30 -16.64 0.20
CA ALA A 473 5.03 -16.44 -0.50
C ALA A 473 4.32 -15.19 0.04
N TYR A 474 3.67 -14.44 -0.85
CA TYR A 474 2.99 -13.19 -0.53
C TYR A 474 1.70 -13.07 -1.31
N GLY A 475 0.57 -13.03 -0.59
CA GLY A 475 -0.75 -12.83 -1.18
C GLY A 475 -1.08 -11.34 -1.32
N ALA A 476 -1.59 -10.94 -2.47
CA ALA A 476 -2.19 -9.63 -2.68
C ALA A 476 -3.48 -9.78 -3.49
N GLY A 477 -4.53 -9.06 -3.10
CA GLY A 477 -5.83 -9.12 -3.75
C GLY A 477 -6.41 -7.74 -4.01
N ALA A 478 -7.42 -7.71 -4.85
CA ALA A 478 -8.20 -6.53 -5.20
C ALA A 478 -9.67 -6.81 -4.98
N THR A 479 -10.41 -5.79 -4.54
CA THR A 479 -11.85 -5.86 -4.36
C THR A 479 -12.49 -5.72 -5.73
N LEU A 480 -13.23 -6.74 -6.14
CA LEU A 480 -13.93 -6.74 -7.40
C LEU A 480 -15.35 -6.23 -7.17
N LEU A 481 -15.73 -5.24 -7.96
CA LEU A 481 -17.09 -4.72 -8.09
C LEU A 481 -17.57 -4.94 -9.53
N TYR A 482 -18.86 -4.72 -9.77
CA TYR A 482 -19.43 -4.86 -11.11
C TYR A 482 -18.73 -3.94 -12.14
N ASP A 483 -18.38 -2.72 -11.69
CA ASP A 483 -17.71 -1.69 -12.48
C ASP A 483 -16.17 -1.83 -12.49
N SER A 484 -15.61 -2.89 -11.90
CA SER A 484 -14.17 -3.14 -11.93
C SER A 484 -13.66 -3.38 -13.35
N ILE A 485 -12.48 -2.82 -13.64
CA ILE A 485 -11.78 -2.98 -14.92
C ILE A 485 -10.67 -4.03 -14.72
N PRO A 486 -10.71 -5.19 -15.39
CA PRO A 486 -9.80 -6.31 -15.12
C PRO A 486 -8.31 -5.95 -15.09
N GLU A 487 -7.84 -5.12 -16.03
CA GLU A 487 -6.45 -4.69 -16.12
C GLU A 487 -6.03 -3.75 -14.98
N GLU A 488 -6.97 -3.01 -14.39
CA GLU A 488 -6.72 -2.13 -13.26
C GLU A 488 -6.61 -2.92 -11.96
N GLU A 489 -7.47 -3.93 -11.78
CA GLU A 489 -7.44 -4.78 -10.58
C GLU A 489 -6.16 -5.64 -10.52
N ASP A 490 -5.68 -6.14 -11.66
CA ASP A 490 -4.37 -6.80 -11.76
C ASP A 490 -3.22 -5.85 -11.36
N ARG A 491 -3.28 -4.61 -11.87
CA ARG A 491 -2.29 -3.57 -11.56
C ARG A 491 -2.31 -3.20 -10.08
N GLU A 492 -3.48 -3.17 -9.46
CA GLU A 492 -3.64 -2.93 -8.04
C GLU A 492 -3.00 -4.04 -7.19
N CYS A 493 -3.20 -5.32 -7.56
CA CYS A 493 -2.56 -6.44 -6.88
C CYS A 493 -1.03 -6.30 -6.90
N HIS A 494 -0.45 -5.95 -8.05
CA HIS A 494 0.99 -5.69 -8.21
C HIS A 494 1.46 -4.45 -7.42
N LEU A 495 0.65 -3.40 -7.37
CA LEU A 495 0.96 -2.19 -6.59
C LEU A 495 0.99 -2.51 -5.09
N LYS A 496 0.01 -3.27 -4.58
CA LYS A 496 -0.04 -3.74 -3.19
C LYS A 496 1.16 -4.64 -2.85
N ALA A 497 1.65 -5.42 -3.82
CA ALA A 497 2.84 -6.28 -3.69
C ALA A 497 4.19 -5.55 -3.90
N THR A 498 4.20 -4.29 -4.37
CA THR A 498 5.44 -3.56 -4.67
C THR A 498 6.36 -3.39 -3.45
N GLY A 499 5.78 -3.23 -2.24
CA GLY A 499 6.55 -3.17 -1.00
C GLY A 499 7.31 -4.48 -0.73
N PHE A 500 6.69 -5.62 -1.00
CA PHE A 500 7.30 -6.93 -0.90
C PHE A 500 8.42 -7.12 -1.92
N PHE A 501 8.20 -6.70 -3.17
CA PHE A 501 9.21 -6.79 -4.24
C PHE A 501 10.49 -6.04 -3.89
N ARG A 502 10.38 -4.82 -3.37
CA ARG A 502 11.54 -4.00 -2.94
C ARG A 502 12.32 -4.61 -1.77
N VAL A 503 11.62 -5.30 -0.87
CA VAL A 503 12.24 -5.88 0.33
C VAL A 503 13.02 -7.15 0.00
N LEU A 504 12.51 -7.96 -0.93
CA LEU A 504 13.13 -9.23 -1.32
C LEU A 504 14.14 -9.10 -2.45
N ASP A 505 13.94 -8.15 -3.37
CA ASP A 505 14.87 -7.86 -4.46
C ASP A 505 15.36 -6.40 -4.38
N PRO A 506 16.58 -6.16 -3.86
CA PRO A 506 17.18 -4.83 -3.83
C PRO A 506 17.43 -4.22 -5.22
N GLN A 507 17.45 -5.04 -6.28
CA GLN A 507 17.59 -4.59 -7.66
C GLN A 507 16.25 -4.25 -8.30
N PHE A 508 15.12 -4.54 -7.63
CA PHE A 508 13.79 -4.21 -8.11
C PHE A 508 13.61 -2.70 -8.21
N LYS A 509 13.76 -2.18 -9.43
CA LYS A 509 13.34 -0.83 -9.79
C LYS A 509 11.88 -0.92 -10.18
N ALA A 510 11.00 -0.33 -9.36
CA ALA A 510 9.64 -0.08 -9.79
C ALA A 510 9.69 0.71 -11.13
N PRO A 511 8.85 0.38 -12.13
CA PRO A 511 8.84 1.12 -13.37
C PRO A 511 8.61 2.62 -13.06
N PRO A 512 9.50 3.52 -13.51
CA PRO A 512 9.24 4.94 -13.37
C PRO A 512 8.01 5.28 -14.21
N ALA A 513 7.12 6.12 -13.65
CA ALA A 513 6.18 6.86 -14.47
C ALA A 513 7.01 7.87 -15.27
N TYR A 514 7.36 7.46 -16.49
CA TYR A 514 8.21 8.18 -17.45
C TYR A 514 9.68 8.37 -16.99
N ALA A 515 10.61 7.81 -17.76
CA ALA A 515 12.02 8.18 -17.69
C ALA A 515 12.33 9.03 -18.93
N PRO A 516 12.89 10.24 -18.79
CA PRO A 516 13.35 11.01 -19.94
C PRO A 516 14.41 10.19 -20.68
N THR A 517 14.24 10.07 -22.00
CA THR A 517 15.26 9.51 -22.89
C THR A 517 16.47 10.43 -22.85
N LYS A 518 17.48 10.06 -22.05
CA LYS A 518 18.79 10.71 -22.06
C LYS A 518 19.57 10.33 -23.32
N GLU A 519 19.07 10.73 -24.48
CA GLU A 519 19.93 10.87 -25.66
C GLU A 519 20.43 12.31 -25.69
N HIS A 520 21.63 12.52 -25.17
CA HIS A 520 22.30 13.81 -25.29
C HIS A 520 22.59 14.07 -26.78
N SER A 521 21.98 15.11 -27.34
CA SER A 521 22.25 15.54 -28.72
C SER A 521 23.54 16.36 -28.74
N HIS A 522 24.68 15.67 -28.81
CA HIS A 522 25.98 16.31 -28.97
C HIS A 522 26.09 16.92 -30.37
N GLY A 523 26.43 18.22 -30.45
CA GLY A 523 26.75 18.90 -31.72
C GLY A 523 25.80 20.03 -32.15
N VAL A 524 24.75 20.35 -31.38
CA VAL A 524 23.88 21.51 -31.65
C VAL A 524 24.45 22.75 -30.98
N ARG A 525 24.78 23.78 -31.76
CA ARG A 525 25.18 25.11 -31.27
C ARG A 525 24.03 26.09 -31.43
N MET A 526 23.42 26.46 -30.31
CA MET A 526 22.23 27.29 -30.26
C MET A 526 22.55 28.74 -29.89
N LEU A 527 22.09 29.68 -30.72
CA LEU A 527 22.07 31.10 -30.36
C LEU A 527 20.73 31.44 -29.72
N LEU A 528 20.74 31.74 -28.42
CA LEU A 528 19.58 32.25 -27.70
C LEU A 528 19.59 33.78 -27.74
N VAL A 529 18.58 34.38 -28.36
CA VAL A 529 18.40 35.84 -28.42
C VAL A 529 17.50 36.28 -27.28
N ASP A 530 18.07 37.07 -26.36
CA ASP A 530 17.42 37.62 -25.17
C ASP A 530 16.70 38.94 -25.50
N ASN A 531 15.38 38.89 -25.54
CA ASN A 531 14.52 40.07 -25.71
C ASN A 531 14.10 40.68 -24.35
N GLU A 532 14.97 40.60 -23.34
CA GLU A 532 14.79 41.19 -22.01
C GLU A 532 13.67 40.57 -21.16
N ASP A 533 13.45 39.27 -21.30
CA ASP A 533 12.49 38.52 -20.48
C ASP A 533 13.13 37.93 -19.22
N CYS A 534 12.39 37.93 -18.11
CA CYS A 534 12.88 37.45 -16.82
C CYS A 534 13.01 35.91 -16.72
N PHE A 535 12.45 35.14 -17.66
CA PHE A 535 12.42 33.68 -17.66
C PHE A 535 13.49 33.03 -18.56
N ILE A 536 14.32 33.84 -19.23
CA ILE A 536 15.27 33.34 -20.23
C ILE A 536 16.27 32.31 -19.72
N HIS A 537 16.73 32.44 -18.47
CA HIS A 537 17.71 31.51 -17.93
C HIS A 537 17.12 30.12 -17.69
N THR A 538 15.81 30.01 -17.43
CA THR A 538 15.11 28.73 -17.31
C THR A 538 14.98 28.07 -18.69
N LEU A 539 14.60 28.85 -19.71
CA LEU A 539 14.53 28.38 -21.09
C LEU A 539 15.91 27.95 -21.62
N ALA A 540 16.96 28.72 -21.33
CA ALA A 540 18.35 28.38 -21.64
C ALA A 540 18.79 27.09 -20.94
N ASN A 541 18.34 26.88 -19.69
CA ASN A 541 18.63 25.66 -18.94
C ASN A 541 17.94 24.45 -19.57
N TYR A 542 16.69 24.56 -20.03
CA TYR A 542 16.01 23.46 -20.74
C TYR A 542 16.78 23.08 -22.01
N ALA A 543 17.22 24.07 -22.80
CA ALA A 543 18.05 23.81 -23.98
C ALA A 543 19.42 23.19 -23.64
N ARG A 544 20.06 23.59 -22.53
CA ARG A 544 21.33 22.97 -22.08
C ARG A 544 21.14 21.54 -21.60
N GLN A 545 19.99 21.21 -20.98
CA GLN A 545 19.69 19.86 -20.52
C GLN A 545 19.58 18.84 -21.66
N THR A 546 19.24 19.27 -22.88
CA THR A 546 19.26 18.41 -24.07
C THR A 546 20.67 18.07 -24.55
N GLY A 547 21.70 18.78 -24.06
CA GLY A 547 23.09 18.67 -24.50
C GLY A 547 23.54 19.74 -25.51
N ALA A 548 22.69 20.72 -25.85
CA ALA A 548 23.05 21.80 -26.78
C ALA A 548 24.05 22.80 -26.16
N GLU A 549 24.99 23.29 -26.98
CA GLU A 549 25.88 24.41 -26.64
C GLU A 549 25.11 25.73 -26.82
N VAL A 550 24.64 26.33 -25.72
CA VAL A 550 23.80 27.55 -25.76
C VAL A 550 24.63 28.80 -25.49
N ILE A 551 24.71 29.69 -26.49
CA ILE A 551 25.30 31.03 -26.40
C ILE A 551 24.16 32.05 -26.38
N THR A 552 24.17 32.98 -25.43
CA THR A 552 23.09 33.97 -25.24
C THR A 552 23.58 35.38 -25.56
N TYR A 553 22.84 36.11 -26.40
CA TYR A 553 23.07 37.54 -26.69
C TYR A 553 21.78 38.33 -26.50
N ARG A 554 21.88 39.51 -25.90
CA ARG A 554 20.75 40.45 -25.81
C ARG A 554 20.43 41.07 -27.16
N ALA A 555 19.14 41.20 -27.47
CA ALA A 555 18.61 41.79 -28.68
C ALA A 555 19.21 43.18 -28.97
N GLY A 556 19.27 43.55 -30.25
CA GLY A 556 19.92 44.79 -30.71
C GLY A 556 21.38 44.62 -31.17
N PHE A 557 21.89 43.38 -31.24
CA PHE A 557 23.20 43.10 -31.85
C PHE A 557 23.14 43.17 -33.39
N PRO A 558 24.25 43.51 -34.09
CA PRO A 558 24.31 43.50 -35.55
C PRO A 558 24.09 42.09 -36.14
N LEU A 559 23.18 41.94 -37.10
CA LEU A 559 22.75 40.64 -37.62
C LEU A 559 23.88 39.85 -38.30
N GLU A 560 24.92 40.53 -38.82
CA GLU A 560 26.12 39.93 -39.40
C GLU A 560 26.91 39.08 -38.38
N MET A 561 26.65 39.27 -37.08
CA MET A 561 27.22 38.45 -36.02
C MET A 561 26.75 36.99 -36.09
N ILE A 562 25.55 36.72 -36.63
CA ILE A 562 24.99 35.37 -36.76
C ILE A 562 25.90 34.50 -37.63
N GLU A 563 26.45 35.07 -38.71
CA GLU A 563 27.37 34.37 -39.60
C GLU A 563 28.69 34.03 -38.92
N LYS A 564 29.18 34.91 -38.05
CA LYS A 564 30.42 34.70 -37.28
C LYS A 564 30.25 33.63 -36.20
N LEU A 565 29.09 33.60 -35.54
CA LEU A 565 28.77 32.61 -34.51
C LEU A 565 28.45 31.24 -35.09
N ALA A 566 27.99 31.21 -36.35
CA ALA A 566 27.59 30.02 -37.09
C ALA A 566 26.70 29.05 -36.27
N PRO A 567 25.56 29.52 -35.71
CA PRO A 567 24.67 28.64 -34.97
C PRO A 567 23.99 27.64 -35.91
N SER A 568 23.68 26.45 -35.38
CA SER A 568 22.85 25.45 -36.06
C SER A 568 21.36 25.67 -35.79
N LEU A 569 21.01 26.46 -34.77
CA LEU A 569 19.64 26.79 -34.37
C LEU A 569 19.61 28.14 -33.65
N ILE A 570 18.61 28.97 -33.94
CA ILE A 570 18.34 30.21 -33.21
C ILE A 570 17.08 30.02 -32.36
N LEU A 571 17.19 30.31 -31.06
CA LEU A 571 16.08 30.35 -30.12
C LEU A 571 15.77 31.80 -29.80
N VAL A 572 14.58 32.28 -30.16
CA VAL A 572 14.12 33.63 -29.85
C VAL A 572 13.30 33.59 -28.57
N SER A 573 13.79 34.26 -27.52
CA SER A 573 13.14 34.28 -26.22
C SER A 573 11.81 35.07 -26.25
N PRO A 574 10.98 34.92 -25.22
CA PRO A 574 9.95 35.90 -24.90
C PRO A 574 10.55 37.29 -24.66
N GLY A 575 9.69 38.30 -24.53
CA GLY A 575 10.06 39.67 -24.19
C GLY A 575 8.82 40.56 -24.01
N PRO A 576 8.98 41.75 -23.42
CA PRO A 576 7.89 42.72 -23.27
C PRO A 576 7.60 43.43 -24.60
N GLY A 577 6.61 44.34 -24.61
CA GLY A 577 6.39 45.23 -25.75
C GLY A 577 5.94 44.51 -27.03
N ARG A 578 6.36 45.04 -28.19
CA ARG A 578 6.08 44.49 -29.52
C ARG A 578 7.34 43.86 -30.12
N PRO A 579 7.22 42.87 -31.02
CA PRO A 579 8.40 42.22 -31.60
C PRO A 579 9.32 43.16 -32.39
N GLU A 580 8.75 44.22 -32.99
CA GLU A 580 9.50 45.27 -33.68
C GLU A 580 10.47 46.03 -32.78
N ASP A 581 10.13 46.24 -31.49
CA ASP A 581 10.96 46.96 -30.52
C ASP A 581 12.33 46.28 -30.32
N PHE A 582 12.39 44.97 -30.54
CA PHE A 582 13.58 44.12 -30.38
C PHE A 582 14.17 43.67 -31.72
N GLY A 583 13.58 44.09 -32.85
CA GLY A 583 14.02 43.69 -34.18
C GLY A 583 13.79 42.22 -34.52
N VAL A 584 12.89 41.53 -33.81
CA VAL A 584 12.63 40.08 -34.01
C VAL A 584 12.21 39.78 -35.46
N PRO A 585 11.31 40.54 -36.12
CA PRO A 585 10.95 40.26 -37.52
C PRO A 585 12.14 40.35 -38.49
N ALA A 586 13.06 41.29 -38.24
CA ALA A 586 14.29 41.43 -39.03
C ALA A 586 15.25 40.26 -38.81
N LEU A 587 15.40 39.83 -37.55
CA LEU A 587 16.18 38.64 -37.17
C LEU A 587 15.65 37.38 -37.89
N VAL A 588 14.34 37.13 -37.83
CA VAL A 588 13.72 35.95 -38.47
C VAL A 588 13.91 35.98 -39.98
N LYS A 589 13.70 37.14 -40.63
CA LYS A 589 13.97 37.30 -42.08
C LYS A 589 15.43 37.06 -42.44
N TYR A 590 16.36 37.50 -41.59
CA TYR A 590 17.79 37.29 -41.81
C TYR A 590 18.17 35.81 -41.66
N ALA A 591 17.67 35.15 -40.61
CA ALA A 591 17.85 33.72 -40.40
C ALA A 591 17.27 32.90 -41.57
N ALA A 592 16.11 33.30 -42.09
CA ALA A 592 15.50 32.68 -43.27
C ALA A 592 16.39 32.77 -44.51
N LYS A 593 17.00 33.94 -44.76
CA LYS A 593 17.95 34.13 -45.88
C LYS A 593 19.19 33.24 -45.76
N LEU A 594 19.62 32.97 -44.53
CA LEU A 594 20.77 32.10 -44.23
C LEU A 594 20.40 30.63 -44.06
N GLU A 595 19.12 30.29 -44.23
CA GLU A 595 18.56 28.94 -44.00
C GLU A 595 18.89 28.39 -42.60
N ILE A 596 18.98 29.28 -41.60
CA ILE A 596 19.22 28.88 -40.21
C ILE A 596 17.86 28.60 -39.56
N PRO A 597 17.68 27.41 -38.95
CA PRO A 597 16.47 27.08 -38.22
C PRO A 597 16.18 28.05 -37.06
N VAL A 598 14.89 28.34 -36.84
CA VAL A 598 14.44 29.26 -35.78
C VAL A 598 13.33 28.62 -34.95
N PHE A 599 13.48 28.66 -33.63
CA PHE A 599 12.39 28.41 -32.69
C PHE A 599 12.03 29.68 -31.93
N GLY A 600 10.75 30.08 -31.95
CA GLY A 600 10.27 31.28 -31.24
C GLY A 600 9.38 30.96 -30.04
N VAL A 601 9.57 31.67 -28.92
CA VAL A 601 8.68 31.56 -27.75
C VAL A 601 8.03 32.91 -27.47
N CYS A 602 6.71 32.94 -27.32
CA CYS A 602 5.91 34.14 -27.03
C CYS A 602 6.17 35.29 -28.01
N LEU A 603 6.98 36.28 -27.64
CA LEU A 603 7.45 37.37 -28.52
C LEU A 603 8.13 36.82 -29.79
N GLY A 604 8.81 35.68 -29.69
CA GLY A 604 9.41 34.98 -30.83
C GLY A 604 8.37 34.46 -31.84
N LEU A 605 7.23 33.94 -31.39
CA LEU A 605 6.12 33.57 -32.28
C LEU A 605 5.54 34.80 -32.95
N GLN A 606 5.29 35.84 -32.16
CA GLN A 606 4.71 37.10 -32.61
C GLN A 606 5.58 37.74 -33.71
N GLY A 607 6.89 37.83 -33.48
CA GLY A 607 7.82 38.36 -34.46
C GLY A 607 8.00 37.48 -35.69
N MET A 608 7.87 36.16 -35.56
CA MET A 608 7.84 35.24 -36.72
C MET A 608 6.61 35.48 -37.60
N VAL A 609 5.44 35.69 -37.00
CA VAL A 609 4.21 36.01 -37.73
C VAL A 609 4.35 37.33 -38.50
N GLU A 610 4.83 38.39 -37.85
CA GLU A 610 5.09 39.68 -38.49
C GLU A 610 6.17 39.59 -39.59
N ALA A 611 7.21 38.75 -39.38
CA ALA A 611 8.27 38.54 -40.37
C ALA A 611 7.73 38.04 -41.73
N PHE A 612 6.70 37.21 -41.70
CA PHE A 612 6.08 36.66 -42.91
C PHE A 612 4.81 37.40 -43.35
N GLY A 613 4.56 38.60 -42.80
CA GLY A 613 3.48 39.48 -43.22
C GLY A 613 2.13 39.21 -42.57
N GLY A 614 2.10 38.50 -41.44
CA GLY A 614 0.91 38.38 -40.61
C GLY A 614 0.69 39.57 -39.67
N GLU A 615 -0.51 39.67 -39.10
CA GLU A 615 -0.88 40.73 -38.15
C GLU A 615 -1.11 40.18 -36.73
N LEU A 616 -0.78 41.01 -35.74
CA LEU A 616 -1.02 40.73 -34.32
C LEU A 616 -2.21 41.54 -33.80
N GLY A 617 -3.04 40.88 -32.99
CA GLY A 617 -4.12 41.49 -32.23
C GLY A 617 -3.75 41.66 -30.76
N VAL A 618 -4.61 42.35 -30.01
CA VAL A 618 -4.53 42.46 -28.55
C VAL A 618 -5.71 41.68 -27.98
N LEU A 619 -5.46 40.80 -27.01
CA LEU A 619 -6.51 40.07 -26.31
C LEU A 619 -7.38 41.06 -25.51
N ASP A 620 -8.70 40.85 -25.51
CA ASP A 620 -9.64 41.60 -24.67
C ASP A 620 -9.34 41.41 -23.17
N TYR A 621 -8.80 40.24 -22.81
CA TYR A 621 -8.37 39.90 -21.46
C TYR A 621 -6.91 39.43 -21.45
N PRO A 622 -5.99 40.13 -20.76
CA PRO A 622 -4.57 39.78 -20.76
C PRO A 622 -4.30 38.48 -19.99
N MET A 623 -3.44 37.64 -20.58
CA MET A 623 -3.08 36.33 -20.03
C MET A 623 -1.66 36.35 -19.49
N HIS A 624 -1.49 36.96 -18.32
CA HIS A 624 -0.21 37.09 -17.60
C HIS A 624 -0.16 36.16 -16.39
N GLY A 625 0.67 35.12 -16.44
CA GLY A 625 0.79 34.13 -15.36
C GLY A 625 -0.42 33.23 -15.19
N LYS A 626 -1.15 32.98 -16.30
CA LYS A 626 -2.40 32.20 -16.27
C LYS A 626 -2.25 30.88 -17.01
N PRO A 627 -2.82 29.78 -16.50
CA PRO A 627 -2.87 28.52 -17.21
C PRO A 627 -3.94 28.55 -18.30
N SER A 628 -3.75 27.76 -19.34
CA SER A 628 -4.81 27.36 -20.28
C SER A 628 -4.53 25.96 -20.80
N THR A 629 -5.56 25.23 -21.19
CA THR A 629 -5.39 23.99 -21.95
C THR A 629 -5.14 24.34 -23.40
N VAL A 630 -4.17 23.67 -24.02
CA VAL A 630 -3.86 23.76 -25.44
C VAL A 630 -4.07 22.40 -26.08
N ARG A 631 -4.64 22.40 -27.28
CA ARG A 631 -4.80 21.24 -28.16
C ARG A 631 -3.86 21.37 -29.36
N HIS A 632 -3.22 20.27 -29.75
CA HIS A 632 -2.35 20.21 -30.93
C HIS A 632 -2.56 18.93 -31.74
N HIS A 633 -1.93 18.86 -32.92
CA HIS A 633 -2.05 17.70 -33.81
C HIS A 633 -0.77 16.83 -33.90
N GLY A 634 0.15 16.98 -32.93
CA GLY A 634 1.33 16.11 -32.80
C GLY A 634 2.38 16.32 -33.90
N LYS A 635 2.33 17.47 -34.58
CA LYS A 635 3.27 17.83 -35.65
C LYS A 635 4.46 18.60 -35.12
N GLY A 636 5.64 18.35 -35.68
CA GLY A 636 6.85 19.14 -35.41
C GLY A 636 7.27 19.04 -33.93
N VAL A 637 7.43 20.20 -33.28
CA VAL A 637 7.85 20.26 -31.87
C VAL A 637 6.88 19.61 -30.88
N PHE A 638 5.63 19.33 -31.30
CA PHE A 638 4.60 18.68 -30.49
C PHE A 638 4.59 17.14 -30.59
N GLU A 639 5.50 16.53 -31.36
CA GLU A 639 5.55 15.08 -31.54
C GLU A 639 5.70 14.34 -30.19
N GLY A 640 4.83 13.37 -29.92
CA GLY A 640 4.85 12.56 -28.69
C GLY A 640 4.32 13.25 -27.43
N LEU A 641 3.89 14.51 -27.48
CA LEU A 641 3.20 15.17 -26.38
C LEU A 641 1.70 14.76 -26.31
N PRO A 642 1.05 14.83 -25.13
CA PRO A 642 -0.38 14.58 -25.01
C PRO A 642 -1.18 15.54 -25.90
N GLU A 643 -2.19 15.04 -26.63
CA GLU A 643 -2.99 15.85 -27.58
C GLU A 643 -3.54 17.14 -26.96
N THR A 644 -3.88 17.09 -25.67
CA THR A 644 -4.21 18.25 -24.85
C THR A 644 -3.35 18.29 -23.61
N PHE A 645 -2.80 19.47 -23.29
CA PHE A 645 -2.04 19.67 -22.05
C PHE A 645 -2.11 21.12 -21.56
N ARG A 646 -1.79 21.32 -20.30
CA ARG A 646 -1.83 22.62 -19.63
C ARG A 646 -0.55 23.42 -19.86
N VAL A 647 -0.69 24.70 -20.21
CA VAL A 647 0.43 25.62 -20.49
C VAL A 647 0.31 26.94 -19.74
N GLY A 648 1.45 27.57 -19.48
CA GLY A 648 1.53 28.94 -18.95
C GLY A 648 1.54 30.02 -20.04
N ARG A 649 0.66 31.01 -19.89
CA ARG A 649 0.57 32.19 -20.78
C ARG A 649 1.10 33.44 -20.08
N TYR A 650 1.92 34.20 -20.79
CA TYR A 650 2.38 35.55 -20.40
C TYR A 650 2.34 36.52 -21.58
N HIS A 651 1.16 36.68 -22.19
CA HIS A 651 1.02 37.52 -23.38
C HIS A 651 -0.30 38.30 -23.40
N SER A 652 -0.22 39.50 -24.00
CA SER A 652 -1.40 40.29 -24.40
C SER A 652 -1.60 40.27 -25.91
N LEU A 653 -0.51 40.16 -26.66
CA LEU A 653 -0.54 40.09 -28.12
C LEU A 653 -0.75 38.66 -28.58
N PHE A 654 -1.42 38.47 -29.71
CA PHE A 654 -1.61 37.16 -30.32
C PHE A 654 -1.72 37.26 -31.84
N ALA A 655 -1.40 36.18 -32.55
CA ALA A 655 -1.53 36.13 -34.00
C ALA A 655 -3.01 36.05 -34.44
N ILE A 656 -3.43 36.93 -35.35
CA ILE A 656 -4.81 36.96 -35.83
C ILE A 656 -5.00 35.88 -36.92
N ARG A 657 -5.88 34.92 -36.67
CA ARG A 657 -6.07 33.73 -37.53
C ARG A 657 -6.35 34.05 -39.01
N ASN A 658 -7.24 34.99 -39.29
CA ASN A 658 -7.61 35.37 -40.67
C ASN A 658 -6.58 36.28 -41.36
N ARG A 659 -5.54 36.72 -40.64
CA ARG A 659 -4.41 37.48 -41.16
C ARG A 659 -3.11 36.67 -41.15
N LEU A 660 -3.18 35.37 -40.83
CA LEU A 660 -1.99 34.52 -40.85
C LEU A 660 -1.59 34.24 -42.31
N PRO A 661 -0.31 34.45 -42.69
CA PRO A 661 0.14 34.19 -44.05
C PRO A 661 0.08 32.69 -44.36
N SER A 662 -0.18 32.35 -45.62
CA SER A 662 -0.37 30.96 -46.06
C SER A 662 0.88 30.07 -45.87
N CYS A 663 2.06 30.67 -45.76
CA CYS A 663 3.31 29.97 -45.48
C CYS A 663 3.42 29.47 -44.02
N LEU A 664 2.58 29.95 -43.11
CA LEU A 664 2.52 29.50 -41.72
C LEU A 664 1.30 28.59 -41.51
N GLU A 665 1.55 27.40 -40.96
CA GLU A 665 0.55 26.44 -40.53
C GLU A 665 0.36 26.55 -39.00
N VAL A 666 -0.90 26.55 -38.54
CA VAL A 666 -1.23 26.49 -37.11
C VAL A 666 -1.03 25.06 -36.61
N THR A 667 -0.24 24.89 -35.56
CA THR A 667 0.09 23.57 -34.98
C THR A 667 -0.54 23.33 -33.61
N ALA A 668 -0.91 24.39 -32.89
CA ALA A 668 -1.58 24.30 -31.60
C ALA A 668 -2.52 25.49 -31.36
N GLU A 669 -3.59 25.27 -30.58
CA GLU A 669 -4.61 26.26 -30.24
C GLU A 669 -5.10 26.09 -28.80
N SER A 670 -5.43 27.18 -28.12
CA SER A 670 -6.08 27.13 -26.79
C SER A 670 -7.60 27.05 -26.87
N GLU A 671 -8.24 26.72 -25.75
CA GLU A 671 -9.71 26.62 -25.60
C GLU A 671 -10.46 27.91 -25.99
N ASP A 672 -9.84 29.08 -25.84
CA ASP A 672 -10.35 30.40 -26.26
C ASP A 672 -10.09 30.72 -27.75
N GLY A 673 -9.60 29.76 -28.53
CA GLY A 673 -9.41 29.87 -29.99
C GLY A 673 -8.14 30.60 -30.44
N VAL A 674 -7.27 31.00 -29.49
CA VAL A 674 -6.00 31.70 -29.77
C VAL A 674 -4.96 30.72 -30.34
N ILE A 675 -4.19 31.18 -31.32
CA ILE A 675 -3.10 30.42 -31.93
C ILE A 675 -1.96 30.28 -30.92
N MET A 676 -1.60 29.03 -30.63
CA MET A 676 -0.62 28.67 -29.60
C MET A 676 0.65 28.04 -30.16
N GLY A 677 0.62 27.58 -31.40
CA GLY A 677 1.79 27.08 -32.12
C GLY A 677 1.68 27.36 -33.61
N VAL A 678 2.80 27.69 -34.24
CA VAL A 678 2.90 27.86 -35.69
C VAL A 678 4.15 27.16 -36.23
N ARG A 679 4.09 26.73 -37.49
CA ARG A 679 5.20 26.16 -38.23
C ARG A 679 5.24 26.71 -39.66
N HIS A 680 6.42 27.06 -40.16
CA HIS A 680 6.58 27.40 -41.56
C HIS A 680 6.53 26.14 -42.43
N ARG A 681 5.83 26.21 -43.56
CA ARG A 681 5.64 25.05 -44.46
C ARG A 681 6.94 24.60 -45.13
N ASP A 682 7.75 25.56 -45.58
CA ASP A 682 8.95 25.28 -46.38
C ASP A 682 10.29 25.49 -45.65
N LEU A 683 10.31 26.27 -44.55
CA LEU A 683 11.52 26.62 -43.82
C LEU A 683 11.53 25.89 -42.47
N PRO A 684 12.70 25.57 -41.90
CA PRO A 684 12.82 24.91 -40.60
C PRO A 684 12.57 25.91 -39.46
N MET A 685 11.34 26.42 -39.37
CA MET A 685 10.94 27.44 -38.40
C MET A 685 9.63 27.05 -37.72
N GLU A 686 9.66 27.02 -36.40
CA GLU A 686 8.49 26.75 -35.55
C GLU A 686 8.44 27.74 -34.39
N ALA A 687 7.27 27.98 -33.83
CA ALA A 687 7.15 28.84 -32.66
C ALA A 687 5.93 28.47 -31.82
N VAL A 688 5.97 28.85 -30.54
CA VAL A 688 4.87 28.69 -29.59
C VAL A 688 4.56 30.01 -28.88
N GLN A 689 3.29 30.26 -28.58
CA GLN A 689 2.85 31.51 -27.92
C GLN A 689 2.92 31.40 -26.39
N PHE A 690 2.74 30.20 -25.85
CA PHE A 690 2.90 29.90 -24.42
C PHE A 690 4.37 29.75 -24.04
N HIS A 691 4.64 29.62 -22.74
CA HIS A 691 5.99 29.52 -22.18
C HIS A 691 6.31 28.06 -21.78
N PRO A 692 7.11 27.31 -22.54
CA PRO A 692 7.50 25.94 -22.20
C PRO A 692 8.25 25.86 -20.86
N GLU A 693 9.01 26.89 -20.51
CA GLU A 693 9.84 26.98 -19.30
C GLU A 693 9.04 27.32 -18.03
N SER A 694 7.77 27.68 -18.17
CA SER A 694 6.92 28.08 -17.04
C SER A 694 6.59 26.89 -16.14
N ILE A 695 6.52 27.15 -14.82
CA ILE A 695 5.98 26.19 -13.85
C ILE A 695 4.55 25.74 -14.19
N LEU A 696 3.78 26.58 -14.89
CA LEU A 696 2.42 26.27 -15.35
C LEU A 696 2.38 25.28 -16.52
N THR A 697 3.54 24.98 -17.13
CA THR A 697 3.72 24.01 -18.24
C THR A 697 4.52 22.78 -17.78
N LEU A 698 4.78 22.64 -16.47
CA LEU A 698 5.65 21.60 -15.90
C LEU A 698 4.99 20.21 -15.85
N GLU A 699 3.65 20.16 -15.95
CA GLU A 699 2.92 18.90 -15.92
C GLU A 699 3.41 17.93 -17.01
N GLY A 700 3.76 16.70 -16.62
CA GLY A 700 4.31 15.69 -17.52
C GLY A 700 5.64 16.05 -18.19
N ASP A 701 6.38 17.04 -17.66
CA ASP A 701 7.59 17.61 -18.27
C ASP A 701 7.38 18.09 -19.72
N CYS A 702 6.13 18.44 -20.08
CA CYS A 702 5.75 18.76 -21.46
C CYS A 702 6.60 19.91 -22.04
N GLY A 703 6.91 20.91 -21.23
CA GLY A 703 7.77 22.02 -21.62
C GLY A 703 9.20 21.60 -21.99
N LEU A 704 9.82 20.73 -21.19
CA LEU A 704 11.17 20.22 -21.46
C LEU A 704 11.18 19.32 -22.69
N ARG A 705 10.22 18.41 -22.80
CA ARG A 705 10.04 17.51 -23.95
C ARG A 705 9.83 18.28 -25.26
N LEU A 706 9.12 19.41 -25.20
CA LEU A 706 8.97 20.30 -26.36
C LEU A 706 10.32 20.88 -26.80
N ILE A 707 11.17 21.30 -25.86
CA ILE A 707 12.53 21.80 -26.16
C ILE A 707 13.45 20.66 -26.65
N GLU A 708 13.31 19.45 -26.14
CA GLU A 708 14.00 18.26 -26.69
C GLU A 708 13.62 18.05 -28.16
N ASN A 709 12.33 18.14 -28.48
CA ASN A 709 11.85 18.04 -29.86
C ASN A 709 12.39 19.17 -30.73
N VAL A 710 12.47 20.41 -30.23
CA VAL A 710 13.09 21.55 -30.92
C VAL A 710 14.53 21.23 -31.31
N VAL A 711 15.33 20.75 -30.36
CA VAL A 711 16.75 20.42 -30.61
C VAL A 711 16.88 19.24 -31.58
N LYS A 712 16.04 18.21 -31.41
CA LYS A 712 16.03 17.02 -32.27
C LYS A 712 15.63 17.34 -33.72
N THR A 713 14.56 18.11 -33.91
CA THR A 713 13.97 18.36 -35.24
C THR A 713 14.65 19.50 -35.97
N LEU A 714 14.91 20.63 -35.28
CA LEU A 714 15.47 21.83 -35.89
C LEU A 714 16.99 21.89 -35.76
N GLY A 715 17.57 21.39 -34.66
CA GLY A 715 19.01 21.46 -34.40
C GLY A 715 19.88 20.68 -35.40
N HIS A 716 19.31 19.68 -36.09
CA HIS A 716 20.01 18.87 -37.11
C HIS A 716 19.56 19.14 -38.55
N ALA A 717 18.60 20.05 -38.78
CA ALA A 717 18.05 20.32 -40.10
C ALA A 717 19.11 20.79 -41.13
N ARG A 718 20.21 21.41 -40.65
CA ARG A 718 21.33 21.88 -41.48
C ARG A 718 22.33 20.78 -41.86
N ALA A 719 22.38 19.67 -41.12
CA ALA A 719 23.36 18.60 -41.36
C ALA A 719 23.01 17.70 -42.57
N GLY A 720 21.75 17.72 -43.02
CA GLY A 720 21.29 16.93 -44.18
C GLY A 720 21.53 17.58 -45.56
N ALA A 721 21.98 18.84 -45.62
CA ALA A 721 22.20 19.56 -46.87
C ALA A 721 23.63 19.42 -47.44
N GLY A 722 24.52 18.69 -46.74
CA GLY A 722 25.96 18.60 -47.03
C GLY A 722 26.43 17.31 -47.72
N THR A 723 25.53 16.47 -48.24
CA THR A 723 25.87 15.30 -49.06
C THR A 723 24.91 15.18 -50.24
N ARG A 724 25.20 15.94 -51.30
CA ARG A 724 24.81 15.58 -52.66
C ARG A 724 26.02 15.66 -53.56
#